data_AF-S9SB72-F1
#
_entry.id   AF-S9SB72-F1
#
_cell.length_a   1.000
_cell.length_b   1.000
_cell.length_c   1.000
_cell.angle_alpha   90.00
_cell.angle_beta   90.00
_cell.angle_gamma   90.00
#
_symmetry.space_group_name_H-M   'P 1'
#
loop_
_entity.id
_entity.type
_entity.pdbx_description
1 polymer ?
#
loop_
_entity_poly.entity_id
_entity_poly.type
_entity_poly.pdbx_seq_one_letter_code
_entity_poly.pdbx_strand_id
1 'polypeptide(L)'
;MMPFLSQPAVAPACYVPRERDAAAVVFGEAHYLTRTPIKAGHIKKWSFRASLQINSEISDQYLLSVYNSNGNYTFLFIRNGSFAFHNANENILNYNGVTRSIFRDYVGWLDILLTVDAEIGTVSISVNGVPQELTVSVNSFAGKPTWVNTVNRHAIGASEQTIGSCLRGIVADAYFIDGAVVPPSLFGEASIHGVWVSRPRSEIYAAIAAAGGWGGNGYHLDFSDPLAPGADVSGQGNHWQATGFDSVGRDTVTSTPTNVYAALNPLCHNAAVSETSGGWGTLPFALDGWTSATIAPRSGHWYCEVTAASHTVAEPYEIGIARADRLTPGSAWTAGQMAAAIGYNGYSGTLRVLGSLRGYGAPYSVGDVIGVEWDIDAGRVTFYRNSVSQGDLAIPLAGYAWAVVVANERGGGCTCTYSVNFGQRPFVYPLPTGSKALCTANLPEPDIKDPSEGLAQASATGANIVPVLASLTAHWNGQWVEIIKRRDAAEDWRVRFSDDPANSMPLNSAAGKAAATALVAGGTYWGCRLRVGSNYGVATAEVIHTTGTATTVTHGLGKTRNSVILKVAGAAGGDWRWWHPDMTPGQLSTLNGTAAADGTITAIGVNSFQIAASAPSGTYRWLVVAEGAGHICLTSHLGTGTADAGGAFEASTVRPDLVISRRVSTAGDPMVVATALNQTNPATRILIANSQIGETAYAAADLVVGGVKLRGGGSDAYHNTSGAKYVSIQIGRPIGGVCVAPTTAR
;
A
#
# COMPACT_ATOMS: atom_id res chain seq x y z
N MET A 1 2.57 -7.06 -36.44
CA MET A 1 1.32 -7.56 -35.83
C MET A 1 1.66 -8.87 -35.13
N MET A 2 2.11 -8.81 -33.86
CA MET A 2 2.34 -10.02 -33.06
C MET A 2 1.02 -10.39 -32.38
N PRO A 3 0.65 -11.68 -32.30
CA PRO A 3 -0.61 -12.08 -31.70
C PRO A 3 -0.51 -11.92 -30.19
N PHE A 4 -1.46 -11.21 -29.61
CA PHE A 4 -1.74 -11.25 -28.18
C PHE A 4 -1.89 -12.71 -27.75
N LEU A 5 -1.06 -13.17 -26.82
CA LEU A 5 -1.17 -14.50 -26.23
C LEU A 5 -2.58 -14.68 -25.66
N SER A 6 -3.24 -15.76 -26.08
CA SER A 6 -4.60 -16.12 -25.66
C SER A 6 -4.68 -16.32 -24.15
N GLN A 7 -5.62 -15.61 -23.51
CA GLN A 7 -5.95 -15.72 -22.09
C GLN A 7 -6.48 -17.12 -21.73
N PRO A 8 -6.12 -17.69 -20.58
CA PRO A 8 -6.76 -18.90 -20.07
C PRO A 8 -8.22 -18.63 -19.66
N ALA A 9 -9.11 -19.57 -19.96
CA ALA A 9 -10.53 -19.50 -19.62
C ALA A 9 -10.74 -19.41 -18.09
N VAL A 10 -11.40 -18.34 -17.63
CA VAL A 10 -11.62 -18.05 -16.20
C VAL A 10 -12.95 -18.64 -15.73
N ALA A 11 -12.92 -19.34 -14.59
CA ALA A 11 -14.07 -19.95 -13.93
C ALA A 11 -15.03 -18.90 -13.30
N PRO A 12 -16.32 -19.20 -13.11
CA PRO A 12 -17.38 -18.20 -12.84
C PRO A 12 -17.41 -17.55 -11.44
N ALA A 13 -16.40 -17.73 -10.59
CA ALA A 13 -16.43 -17.27 -9.19
C ALA A 13 -15.30 -16.27 -8.82
N CYS A 14 -14.46 -15.88 -9.78
CA CYS A 14 -13.39 -14.91 -9.55
C CYS A 14 -13.83 -13.54 -10.09
N TYR A 15 -14.16 -12.59 -9.20
CA TYR A 15 -14.43 -11.20 -9.58
C TYR A 15 -13.11 -10.53 -9.97
N VAL A 16 -12.61 -10.87 -11.17
CA VAL A 16 -11.86 -9.92 -11.99
C VAL A 16 -12.94 -9.13 -12.74
N PRO A 17 -12.86 -7.79 -12.83
CA PRO A 17 -13.77 -7.02 -13.66
C PRO A 17 -13.92 -7.71 -15.02
N ARG A 18 -15.19 -8.00 -15.41
CA ARG A 18 -15.49 -8.78 -16.63
C ARG A 18 -14.94 -8.12 -17.89
N GLU A 19 -14.59 -6.84 -17.81
CA GLU A 19 -13.71 -6.13 -18.73
C GLU A 19 -12.59 -5.49 -17.90
N ARG A 20 -11.32 -5.75 -18.23
CA ARG A 20 -10.19 -5.02 -17.62
C ARG A 20 -10.05 -3.68 -18.31
N ASP A 21 -9.81 -2.63 -17.53
CA ASP A 21 -9.23 -1.39 -18.04
C ASP A 21 -7.90 -1.79 -18.70
N ALA A 22 -7.86 -1.67 -20.03
CA ALA A 22 -6.79 -2.24 -20.83
C ALA A 22 -5.51 -1.40 -20.78
N ALA A 23 -5.64 -0.11 -20.46
CA ALA A 23 -4.57 0.86 -20.50
C ALA A 23 -4.81 2.00 -19.50
N ALA A 24 -3.71 2.66 -19.16
CA ALA A 24 -3.66 3.91 -18.42
C ALA A 24 -2.52 4.76 -18.98
N VAL A 25 -2.49 6.05 -18.66
CA VAL A 25 -1.44 6.95 -19.15
C VAL A 25 -0.69 7.62 -18.00
N VAL A 26 0.64 7.71 -18.14
CA VAL A 26 1.54 8.35 -17.18
C VAL A 26 1.59 9.86 -17.44
N PHE A 27 1.28 10.66 -16.42
CA PHE A 27 1.47 12.10 -16.39
C PHE A 27 2.77 12.46 -15.64
N GLY A 28 3.63 13.25 -16.29
CA GLY A 28 4.89 13.77 -15.77
C GLY A 28 5.04 15.29 -15.96
N GLU A 29 6.26 15.81 -15.82
CA GLU A 29 6.55 17.27 -15.74
C GLU A 29 6.08 18.13 -16.94
N ALA A 30 5.76 17.53 -18.08
CA ALA A 30 5.27 18.25 -19.26
C ALA A 30 4.05 17.59 -19.92
N HIS A 31 3.44 16.60 -19.28
CA HIS A 31 2.34 15.84 -19.88
C HIS A 31 1.01 16.47 -19.51
N TYR A 32 0.22 16.83 -20.50
CA TYR A 32 -1.15 17.29 -20.29
C TYR A 32 -2.01 17.15 -21.54
N LEU A 33 -3.31 17.06 -21.33
CA LEU A 33 -4.31 17.03 -22.40
C LEU A 33 -5.04 18.36 -22.40
N THR A 34 -5.25 18.98 -23.57
CA THR A 34 -6.08 20.20 -23.67
C THR A 34 -7.18 20.12 -24.69
N ARG A 35 -8.30 20.78 -24.42
CA ARG A 35 -9.45 20.89 -25.33
C ARG A 35 -10.09 22.26 -25.18
N THR A 36 -10.53 22.85 -26.29
CA THR A 36 -11.40 24.03 -26.29
C THR A 36 -12.76 23.61 -26.82
N PRO A 37 -13.83 23.62 -26.01
CA PRO A 37 -15.16 23.30 -26.47
C PRO A 37 -15.60 24.23 -27.62
N ILE A 38 -16.19 23.66 -28.67
CA ILE A 38 -16.71 24.43 -29.81
C ILE A 38 -17.93 25.28 -29.39
N LYS A 39 -18.70 24.78 -28.42
CA LYS A 39 -19.85 25.46 -27.82
C LYS A 39 -19.84 25.24 -26.31
N ALA A 40 -20.41 26.20 -25.58
CA ALA A 40 -20.63 26.03 -24.16
C ALA A 40 -21.63 24.89 -23.90
N GLY A 41 -21.33 24.06 -22.90
CA GLY A 41 -22.22 23.03 -22.37
C GLY A 41 -22.96 23.55 -21.13
N HIS A 42 -23.28 22.65 -20.20
CA HIS A 42 -23.89 23.00 -18.93
C HIS A 42 -22.84 23.50 -17.92
N ILE A 43 -22.75 24.81 -17.76
CA ILE A 43 -21.74 25.48 -16.91
C ILE A 43 -22.07 25.45 -15.41
N LYS A 44 -23.19 24.84 -14.99
CA LYS A 44 -23.60 24.79 -13.58
C LYS A 44 -23.76 23.38 -13.01
N LYS A 45 -23.77 22.37 -13.87
CA LYS A 45 -24.09 21.00 -13.48
C LYS A 45 -23.28 20.03 -14.31
N TRP A 46 -22.41 19.26 -13.67
CA TRP A 46 -21.54 18.30 -14.34
C TRP A 46 -20.90 17.36 -13.33
N SER A 47 -20.39 16.24 -13.84
CA SER A 47 -19.63 15.26 -13.06
C SER A 47 -18.34 14.88 -13.78
N PHE A 48 -17.25 14.75 -13.04
CA PHE A 48 -15.95 14.29 -13.52
C PHE A 48 -15.47 13.12 -12.67
N ARG A 49 -15.14 12.00 -13.31
CA ARG A 49 -14.61 10.79 -12.66
C ARG A 49 -13.30 10.38 -13.31
N ALA A 50 -12.35 9.94 -12.50
CA ALA A 50 -11.13 9.30 -13.00
C ALA A 50 -10.59 8.31 -11.97
N SER A 51 -9.97 7.24 -12.44
CA SER A 51 -9.10 6.42 -11.60
C SER A 51 -7.68 6.97 -11.68
N LEU A 52 -7.02 7.12 -10.54
CA LEU A 52 -5.66 7.65 -10.47
C LEU A 52 -4.77 6.94 -9.47
N GLN A 53 -3.49 6.85 -9.81
CA GLN A 53 -2.41 6.66 -8.85
C GLN A 53 -1.68 7.99 -8.70
N ILE A 54 -1.63 8.51 -7.48
CA ILE A 54 -0.88 9.73 -7.15
C ILE A 54 0.56 9.36 -6.80
N ASN A 55 1.55 10.16 -7.19
CA ASN A 55 2.93 9.76 -6.95
C ASN A 55 3.90 10.94 -6.72
N SER A 56 3.46 11.99 -6.03
CA SER A 56 4.43 12.94 -5.45
C SER A 56 3.84 13.77 -4.31
N GLU A 57 4.74 14.18 -3.40
CA GLU A 57 4.50 15.11 -2.28
C GLU A 57 4.68 16.60 -2.70
N ILE A 58 4.76 16.90 -4.00
CA ILE A 58 4.95 18.28 -4.47
C ILE A 58 3.70 19.15 -4.21
N SER A 59 3.83 20.43 -4.52
CA SER A 59 2.77 21.45 -4.54
C SER A 59 1.53 21.08 -5.37
N ASP A 60 0.63 22.05 -5.59
CA ASP A 60 -0.62 21.85 -6.33
C ASP A 60 -0.44 21.12 -7.68
N GLN A 61 -1.10 19.97 -7.81
CA GLN A 61 -1.14 19.14 -9.02
C GLN A 61 -2.55 19.12 -9.59
N TYR A 62 -2.72 19.56 -10.83
CA TYR A 62 -4.05 19.79 -11.40
C TYR A 62 -4.55 18.57 -12.16
N LEU A 63 -5.76 18.11 -11.82
CA LEU A 63 -6.44 17.05 -12.55
C LEU A 63 -7.31 17.61 -13.67
N LEU A 64 -8.06 18.67 -13.37
CA LEU A 64 -8.90 19.37 -14.33
C LEU A 64 -8.79 20.87 -14.04
N SER A 65 -8.43 21.65 -15.06
CA SER A 65 -8.29 23.09 -14.91
C SER A 65 -8.88 23.85 -16.09
N VAL A 66 -9.47 25.00 -15.78
CA VAL A 66 -9.92 25.99 -16.77
C VAL A 66 -9.56 27.35 -16.21
N TYR A 67 -8.86 28.15 -17.02
CA TYR A 67 -8.43 29.48 -16.65
C TYR A 67 -8.73 30.46 -17.77
N ASN A 68 -9.32 31.60 -17.42
CA ASN A 68 -9.46 32.74 -18.30
C ASN A 68 -8.65 33.92 -17.78
N SER A 69 -8.71 34.18 -16.47
CA SER A 69 -7.89 35.18 -15.79
C SER A 69 -7.83 34.91 -14.29
N ASN A 70 -7.02 35.68 -13.54
CA ASN A 70 -6.86 35.53 -12.09
C ASN A 70 -8.17 35.67 -11.29
N GLY A 71 -9.23 36.20 -11.88
CA GLY A 71 -10.55 36.30 -11.27
C GLY A 71 -11.58 35.31 -11.79
N ASN A 72 -11.21 34.44 -12.73
CA ASN A 72 -12.11 33.68 -13.59
C ASN A 72 -11.51 32.30 -13.92
N TYR A 73 -11.81 31.31 -13.07
CA TYR A 73 -11.27 29.95 -13.20
C TYR A 73 -12.12 28.91 -12.47
N THR A 74 -11.94 27.65 -12.87
CA THR A 74 -12.42 26.48 -12.13
C THR A 74 -11.33 25.42 -12.10
N PHE A 75 -10.97 24.95 -10.91
CA PHE A 75 -9.87 24.01 -10.71
C PHE A 75 -10.28 22.83 -9.82
N LEU A 76 -9.88 21.63 -10.23
CA LEU A 76 -9.77 20.43 -9.41
C LEU A 76 -8.29 20.04 -9.35
N PHE A 77 -7.73 19.98 -8.15
CA PHE A 77 -6.31 19.72 -7.95
C PHE A 77 -6.04 19.00 -6.63
N ILE A 78 -4.85 18.43 -6.49
CA ILE A 78 -4.34 17.83 -5.26
C ILE A 78 -3.39 18.83 -4.61
N ARG A 79 -3.57 19.07 -3.31
CA ARG A 79 -2.69 19.90 -2.48
C ARG A 79 -2.34 19.12 -1.22
N ASN A 80 -1.05 18.82 -1.02
CA ASN A 80 -0.55 18.10 0.15
C ASN A 80 -1.32 16.78 0.41
N GLY A 81 -1.66 16.06 -0.66
CA GLY A 81 -2.44 14.81 -0.61
C GLY A 81 -3.95 14.97 -0.45
N SER A 82 -4.49 16.18 -0.28
CA SER A 82 -5.95 16.41 -0.25
C SER A 82 -6.48 16.87 -1.61
N PHE A 83 -7.67 16.43 -1.98
CA PHE A 83 -8.35 16.95 -3.18
C PHE A 83 -9.03 18.28 -2.86
N ALA A 84 -8.89 19.24 -3.77
CA ALA A 84 -9.43 20.59 -3.62
C ALA A 84 -10.21 21.00 -4.88
N PHE A 85 -11.33 21.68 -4.66
CA PHE A 85 -12.12 22.31 -5.71
C PHE A 85 -12.23 23.81 -5.47
N HIS A 86 -11.80 24.59 -6.46
CA HIS A 86 -11.87 26.05 -6.43
C HIS A 86 -12.68 26.57 -7.61
N ASN A 87 -13.52 27.59 -7.35
CA ASN A 87 -14.22 28.32 -8.39
C ASN A 87 -14.20 29.83 -8.13
N ALA A 88 -13.79 30.61 -9.13
CA ALA A 88 -13.80 32.07 -9.10
C ALA A 88 -14.50 32.66 -10.33
N ASN A 89 -15.29 33.71 -10.11
CA ASN A 89 -15.98 34.48 -11.15
C ASN A 89 -15.90 35.95 -10.80
N GLU A 90 -15.64 36.81 -11.80
CA GLU A 90 -15.68 38.27 -11.63
C GLU A 90 -14.74 38.76 -10.51
N ASN A 91 -13.58 38.11 -10.35
CA ASN A 91 -12.61 38.37 -9.28
C ASN A 91 -13.07 37.99 -7.86
N ILE A 92 -14.10 37.15 -7.76
CA ILE A 92 -14.61 36.63 -6.49
C ILE A 92 -14.44 35.12 -6.45
N LEU A 93 -13.63 34.64 -5.50
CA LEU A 93 -13.61 33.23 -5.09
C LEU A 93 -14.98 32.91 -4.48
N ASN A 94 -15.79 32.13 -5.17
CA ASN A 94 -17.16 31.82 -4.76
C ASN A 94 -17.31 30.39 -4.23
N TYR A 95 -16.32 29.52 -4.48
CA TYR A 95 -16.22 28.24 -3.80
C TYR A 95 -14.76 27.87 -3.52
N ASN A 96 -14.48 27.40 -2.30
CA ASN A 96 -13.21 26.77 -1.93
C ASN A 96 -13.47 25.65 -0.91
N GLY A 97 -13.40 24.41 -1.38
CA GLY A 97 -13.55 23.20 -0.58
C GLY A 97 -12.35 22.27 -0.74
N VAL A 98 -11.90 21.70 0.37
CA VAL A 98 -10.76 20.76 0.42
C VAL A 98 -11.16 19.53 1.25
N THR A 99 -10.81 18.33 0.80
CA THR A 99 -11.06 17.11 1.59
C THR A 99 -10.34 17.17 2.92
N ARG A 100 -11.01 16.76 4.01
CA ARG A 100 -10.35 16.63 5.33
C ARG A 100 -9.36 15.46 5.35
N SER A 101 -9.61 14.45 4.51
CA SER A 101 -8.72 13.32 4.28
C SER A 101 -7.48 13.74 3.49
N ILE A 102 -6.37 13.11 3.82
CA ILE A 102 -5.08 13.24 3.14
C ILE A 102 -4.75 11.87 2.53
N PHE A 103 -4.67 11.80 1.20
CA PHE A 103 -4.36 10.60 0.43
C PHE A 103 -2.87 10.58 0.11
N ARG A 104 -2.14 9.61 0.68
CA ARG A 104 -0.67 9.49 0.57
C ARG A 104 -0.21 8.07 0.28
N ASP A 105 -1.14 7.22 -0.11
CA ASP A 105 -0.84 5.91 -0.66
C ASP A 105 -0.48 6.08 -2.13
N TYR A 106 0.81 6.12 -2.41
CA TYR A 106 1.33 6.32 -3.75
C TYR A 106 1.45 5.00 -4.54
N VAL A 107 1.03 3.88 -3.96
CA VAL A 107 1.16 2.54 -4.56
C VAL A 107 -0.20 2.03 -5.05
N GLY A 108 -1.28 2.34 -4.33
CA GLY A 108 -2.63 1.95 -4.69
C GLY A 108 -3.33 2.93 -5.65
N TRP A 109 -4.40 2.43 -6.29
CA TRP A 109 -5.30 3.26 -7.10
C TRP A 109 -6.41 3.88 -6.24
N LEU A 110 -6.73 5.13 -6.55
CA LEU A 110 -7.88 5.87 -6.06
C LEU A 110 -8.90 5.99 -7.21
N ASP A 111 -10.18 5.86 -6.88
CA ASP A 111 -11.27 6.23 -7.80
C ASP A 111 -11.93 7.51 -7.30
N ILE A 112 -11.81 8.61 -8.06
CA ILE A 112 -12.38 9.89 -7.66
C ILE A 112 -13.63 10.21 -8.47
N LEU A 113 -14.63 10.74 -7.80
CA LEU A 113 -15.79 11.36 -8.45
C LEU A 113 -16.00 12.76 -7.86
N LEU A 114 -15.87 13.78 -8.70
CA LEU A 114 -16.30 15.14 -8.43
C LEU A 114 -17.69 15.33 -9.06
N THR A 115 -18.63 15.82 -8.27
CA THR A 115 -19.92 16.29 -8.76
C THR A 115 -20.12 17.75 -8.40
N VAL A 116 -20.65 18.52 -9.33
CA VAL A 116 -20.90 19.95 -9.18
C VAL A 116 -22.35 20.24 -9.53
N ASP A 117 -23.09 20.83 -8.59
CA ASP A 117 -24.40 21.45 -8.80
C ASP A 117 -24.37 22.88 -8.27
N ALA A 118 -23.87 23.77 -9.11
CA ALA A 118 -23.79 25.20 -8.82
C ALA A 118 -25.18 25.86 -8.82
N GLU A 119 -26.23 25.22 -9.34
CA GLU A 119 -27.60 25.78 -9.27
C GLU A 119 -28.05 25.92 -7.81
N ILE A 120 -27.70 24.93 -6.99
CA ILE A 120 -27.97 24.91 -5.54
C ILE A 120 -26.72 25.08 -4.68
N GLY A 121 -25.55 25.33 -5.27
CA GLY A 121 -24.29 25.62 -4.56
C GLY A 121 -23.64 24.41 -3.89
N THR A 122 -23.80 23.22 -4.47
CA THR A 122 -23.27 21.95 -3.94
C THR A 122 -22.08 21.45 -4.76
N VAL A 123 -21.05 21.00 -4.06
CA VAL A 123 -19.91 20.26 -4.62
C VAL A 123 -19.68 19.05 -3.73
N SER A 124 -19.50 17.87 -4.33
CA SER A 124 -19.17 16.65 -3.60
C SER A 124 -18.00 15.95 -4.25
N ILE A 125 -17.06 15.49 -3.41
CA ILE A 125 -15.93 14.64 -3.81
C ILE A 125 -16.13 13.29 -3.13
N SER A 126 -16.18 12.22 -3.91
CA SER A 126 -16.14 10.85 -3.41
C SER A 126 -14.83 10.19 -3.82
N VAL A 127 -14.29 9.35 -2.93
CA VAL A 127 -13.08 8.57 -3.18
C VAL A 127 -13.36 7.11 -2.86
N ASN A 128 -13.09 6.21 -3.81
CA ASN A 128 -13.37 4.77 -3.72
C ASN A 128 -14.84 4.50 -3.32
N GLY A 129 -15.77 5.24 -3.93
CA GLY A 129 -17.21 5.15 -3.64
C GLY A 129 -17.66 5.83 -2.34
N VAL A 130 -16.75 6.36 -1.53
CA VAL A 130 -17.05 6.97 -0.23
C VAL A 130 -17.02 8.50 -0.33
N PRO A 131 -18.13 9.20 -0.03
CA PRO A 131 -18.16 10.66 0.06
C PRO A 131 -17.14 11.18 1.08
N GLN A 132 -16.41 12.23 0.72
CA GLN A 132 -15.42 12.86 1.59
C GLN A 132 -16.01 14.11 2.25
N GLU A 133 -15.73 14.25 3.54
CA GLU A 133 -15.97 15.50 4.26
C GLU A 133 -15.07 16.61 3.72
N LEU A 134 -15.66 17.78 3.43
CA LEU A 134 -14.95 18.94 2.92
C LEU A 134 -14.84 20.03 3.99
N THR A 135 -13.63 20.56 4.18
CA THR A 135 -13.46 21.87 4.82
C THR A 135 -13.75 22.94 3.77
N VAL A 136 -14.86 23.66 3.94
CA VAL A 136 -15.29 24.72 3.01
C VAL A 136 -15.02 26.07 3.66
N SER A 137 -14.11 26.85 3.07
CA SER A 137 -13.75 28.18 3.59
C SER A 137 -14.56 29.31 2.95
N VAL A 138 -15.10 29.08 1.75
CA VAL A 138 -16.00 30.00 1.06
C VAL A 138 -17.06 29.20 0.30
N ASN A 139 -18.33 29.58 0.45
CA ASN A 139 -19.42 29.06 -0.38
C ASN A 139 -20.48 30.14 -0.64
N SER A 140 -20.30 30.89 -1.72
CA SER A 140 -21.30 31.77 -2.34
C SER A 140 -21.66 31.28 -3.75
N PHE A 141 -21.58 29.96 -3.94
CA PHE A 141 -21.55 29.31 -5.24
C PHE A 141 -22.93 29.14 -5.89
N ALA A 142 -24.00 29.15 -5.08
CA ALA A 142 -25.37 28.98 -5.57
C ALA A 142 -25.71 29.99 -6.68
N GLY A 143 -26.21 29.48 -7.81
CA GLY A 143 -26.53 30.20 -9.03
C GLY A 143 -25.32 30.64 -9.88
N LYS A 144 -24.08 30.53 -9.39
CA LYS A 144 -22.87 30.99 -10.09
C LYS A 144 -22.41 29.98 -11.15
N PRO A 145 -21.85 30.42 -12.30
CA PRO A 145 -21.31 29.52 -13.30
C PRO A 145 -19.98 28.92 -12.84
N THR A 146 -19.60 27.81 -13.45
CA THR A 146 -18.22 27.33 -13.54
C THR A 146 -17.65 27.66 -14.91
N TRP A 147 -16.33 27.65 -15.01
CA TRP A 147 -15.58 27.78 -16.26
C TRP A 147 -15.46 26.42 -16.97
N VAL A 148 -15.67 25.32 -16.25
CA VAL A 148 -15.90 24.02 -16.88
C VAL A 148 -17.11 24.11 -17.80
N ASN A 149 -17.03 23.51 -19.00
CA ASN A 149 -17.99 23.63 -20.10
C ASN A 149 -18.12 25.00 -20.79
N THR A 150 -17.27 26.00 -20.54
CA THR A 150 -17.24 27.21 -21.39
C THR A 150 -16.46 26.97 -22.69
N VAL A 151 -16.34 27.98 -23.57
CA VAL A 151 -15.49 27.93 -24.77
C VAL A 151 -14.03 28.37 -24.49
N ASN A 152 -13.62 28.36 -23.23
CA ASN A 152 -12.21 28.54 -22.85
C ASN A 152 -11.45 27.22 -23.04
N ARG A 153 -10.12 27.29 -22.99
CA ARG A 153 -9.28 26.09 -23.02
C ARG A 153 -9.34 25.39 -21.66
N HIS A 154 -9.60 24.10 -21.69
CA HIS A 154 -9.54 23.18 -20.55
C HIS A 154 -8.24 22.40 -20.62
N ALA A 155 -7.68 22.04 -19.47
CA ALA A 155 -6.59 21.08 -19.34
C ALA A 155 -6.93 19.95 -18.37
N ILE A 156 -6.48 18.74 -18.71
CA ILE A 156 -6.33 17.63 -17.79
C ILE A 156 -4.83 17.40 -17.56
N GLY A 157 -4.44 17.27 -16.30
CA GLY A 157 -3.05 16.99 -15.90
C GLY A 157 -2.12 18.21 -15.82
N ALA A 158 -2.62 19.44 -16.01
CA ALA A 158 -1.86 20.66 -15.79
C ALA A 158 -2.77 21.85 -15.45
N SER A 159 -2.15 22.93 -14.94
CA SER A 159 -2.83 24.21 -14.73
C SER A 159 -2.81 25.05 -16.01
N GLU A 160 -3.98 25.51 -16.45
CA GLU A 160 -4.10 26.53 -17.50
C GLU A 160 -3.63 27.92 -17.03
N GLN A 161 -3.40 28.13 -15.74
CA GLN A 161 -2.83 29.39 -15.22
C GLN A 161 -1.30 29.40 -15.35
N THR A 162 -0.65 28.29 -14.97
CA THR A 162 0.82 28.15 -14.94
C THR A 162 1.19 26.74 -15.38
N ILE A 163 1.77 26.60 -16.57
CA ILE A 163 2.05 25.31 -17.23
C ILE A 163 3.07 24.43 -16.48
N GLY A 164 3.62 24.86 -15.33
CA GLY A 164 4.53 24.06 -14.48
C GLY A 164 3.87 23.21 -13.38
N SER A 165 2.57 23.40 -13.09
CA SER A 165 1.84 22.65 -12.04
C SER A 165 1.17 21.38 -12.60
N CYS A 166 1.98 20.49 -13.17
CA CYS A 166 1.53 19.26 -13.82
C CYS A 166 1.24 18.14 -12.80
N LEU A 167 0.26 17.29 -13.12
CA LEU A 167 0.00 16.05 -12.40
C LEU A 167 1.20 15.12 -12.50
N ARG A 168 1.58 14.49 -11.38
CA ARG A 168 2.57 13.41 -11.34
C ARG A 168 1.90 12.12 -10.87
N GLY A 169 1.62 11.23 -11.81
CA GLY A 169 0.87 10.02 -11.52
C GLY A 169 0.41 9.29 -12.77
N ILE A 170 -0.50 8.34 -12.60
CA ILE A 170 -1.13 7.60 -13.70
C ILE A 170 -2.64 7.86 -13.64
N VAL A 171 -3.28 8.04 -14.80
CA VAL A 171 -4.73 8.14 -14.92
C VAL A 171 -5.26 7.01 -15.81
N ALA A 172 -6.36 6.39 -15.38
CA ALA A 172 -7.14 5.43 -16.14
C ALA A 172 -8.62 5.87 -16.18
N ASP A 173 -9.29 5.59 -17.30
CA ASP A 173 -10.75 5.72 -17.46
C ASP A 173 -11.35 7.02 -16.90
N ALA A 174 -11.09 8.12 -17.61
CA ALA A 174 -11.61 9.45 -17.26
C ALA A 174 -12.96 9.72 -17.96
N TYR A 175 -13.99 9.98 -17.17
CA TYR A 175 -15.35 10.25 -17.63
C TYR A 175 -15.75 11.67 -17.28
N PHE A 176 -16.41 12.34 -18.23
CA PHE A 176 -17.04 13.64 -17.98
C PHE A 176 -18.47 13.63 -18.49
N ILE A 177 -19.40 14.02 -17.61
CA ILE A 177 -20.83 14.04 -17.88
C ILE A 177 -21.27 15.50 -17.77
N ASP A 178 -21.74 16.04 -18.90
CA ASP A 178 -22.20 17.41 -19.03
C ASP A 178 -23.72 17.49 -18.73
N GLY A 179 -24.10 18.30 -17.73
CA GLY A 179 -25.50 18.56 -17.40
C GLY A 179 -26.11 17.67 -16.30
N ALA A 180 -25.35 16.74 -15.72
CA ALA A 180 -25.86 15.86 -14.66
C ALA A 180 -24.90 15.71 -13.46
N VAL A 181 -25.51 15.53 -12.28
CA VAL A 181 -24.85 15.01 -11.07
C VAL A 181 -25.20 13.53 -10.95
N VAL A 182 -24.18 12.68 -10.92
CA VAL A 182 -24.35 11.22 -10.86
C VAL A 182 -23.76 10.64 -9.58
N PRO A 183 -24.31 9.54 -9.04
CA PRO A 183 -23.76 8.90 -7.84
C PRO A 183 -22.52 8.04 -8.16
N PRO A 184 -21.66 7.74 -7.15
CA PRO A 184 -20.53 6.83 -7.33
C PRO A 184 -20.93 5.43 -7.84
N SER A 185 -22.12 4.95 -7.45
CA SER A 185 -22.66 3.66 -7.88
C SER A 185 -22.90 3.52 -9.39
N LEU A 186 -22.85 4.63 -10.13
CA LEU A 186 -22.87 4.60 -11.59
C LEU A 186 -21.58 3.99 -12.15
N PHE A 187 -20.43 4.26 -11.51
CA PHE A 187 -19.10 3.89 -12.00
C PHE A 187 -18.53 2.64 -11.35
N GLY A 188 -18.91 2.35 -10.10
CA GLY A 188 -18.32 1.25 -9.35
C GLY A 188 -19.23 0.74 -8.25
N GLU A 189 -18.78 -0.31 -7.58
CA GLU A 189 -19.44 -0.90 -6.43
C GLU A 189 -18.43 -1.52 -5.48
N ALA A 190 -18.85 -1.79 -4.23
CA ALA A 190 -18.06 -2.63 -3.35
C ALA A 190 -18.17 -4.07 -3.82
N SER A 191 -17.04 -4.72 -4.09
CA SER A 191 -16.97 -6.16 -4.29
C SER A 191 -17.51 -6.91 -3.06
N ILE A 192 -17.76 -8.20 -3.22
CA ILE A 192 -18.11 -9.10 -2.10
C ILE A 192 -17.09 -9.08 -0.95
N HIS A 193 -15.87 -8.60 -1.22
CA HIS A 193 -14.76 -8.50 -0.26
C HIS A 193 -14.56 -7.07 0.30
N GLY A 194 -15.51 -6.17 0.05
CA GLY A 194 -15.47 -4.78 0.53
C GLY A 194 -14.40 -3.90 -0.12
N VAL A 195 -13.83 -4.33 -1.25
CA VAL A 195 -12.91 -3.52 -2.09
C VAL A 195 -13.73 -2.82 -3.17
N TRP A 196 -13.56 -1.51 -3.33
CA TRP A 196 -14.20 -0.75 -4.40
C TRP A 196 -13.64 -1.15 -5.76
N VAL A 197 -14.52 -1.44 -6.71
CA VAL A 197 -14.19 -1.95 -8.04
C VAL A 197 -15.03 -1.22 -9.10
N SER A 198 -14.41 -0.97 -10.26
CA SER A 198 -15.08 -0.35 -11.40
C SER A 198 -16.10 -1.32 -12.02
N ARG A 199 -17.22 -0.78 -12.51
CA ARG A 199 -18.20 -1.52 -13.30
C ARG A 199 -17.71 -1.74 -14.73
N PRO A 200 -18.19 -2.76 -15.45
CA PRO A 200 -17.91 -2.93 -16.87
C PRO A 200 -18.29 -1.68 -17.67
N ARG A 201 -17.51 -1.35 -18.69
CA ARG A 201 -17.71 -0.12 -19.48
C ARG A 201 -19.08 -0.07 -20.12
N SER A 202 -19.56 -1.20 -20.64
CA SER A 202 -20.90 -1.33 -21.21
C SER A 202 -22.02 -1.00 -20.22
N GLU A 203 -21.88 -1.39 -18.95
CA GLU A 203 -22.83 -1.06 -17.88
C GLU A 203 -22.77 0.42 -17.50
N ILE A 204 -21.56 1.00 -17.44
CA ILE A 204 -21.37 2.44 -17.21
C ILE A 204 -22.05 3.24 -18.34
N TYR A 205 -21.82 2.86 -19.61
CA TYR A 205 -22.41 3.55 -20.75
C TYR A 205 -23.95 3.48 -20.74
N ALA A 206 -24.50 2.31 -20.40
CA ALA A 206 -25.94 2.14 -20.26
C ALA A 206 -26.51 2.99 -19.11
N ALA A 207 -25.80 3.07 -17.98
CA ALA A 207 -26.19 3.91 -16.85
C ALA A 207 -26.10 5.41 -17.16
N ILE A 208 -25.08 5.87 -17.91
CA ILE A 208 -24.98 7.26 -18.38
C ILE A 208 -26.14 7.58 -19.33
N ALA A 209 -26.45 6.69 -20.27
CA ALA A 209 -27.59 6.85 -21.17
C ALA A 209 -28.92 6.97 -20.38
N ALA A 210 -29.11 6.13 -19.37
CA ALA A 210 -30.28 6.18 -18.49
C ALA A 210 -30.32 7.45 -17.61
N ALA A 211 -29.16 8.05 -17.30
CA ALA A 211 -29.04 9.29 -16.54
C ALA A 211 -29.18 10.57 -17.40
N GLY A 212 -29.59 10.45 -18.67
CA GLY A 212 -29.78 11.59 -19.57
C GLY A 212 -28.68 11.76 -20.62
N GLY A 213 -27.73 10.82 -20.71
CA GLY A 213 -26.65 10.81 -21.68
C GLY A 213 -25.43 11.64 -21.27
N TRP A 214 -24.49 11.80 -22.21
CA TRP A 214 -23.20 12.46 -21.98
C TRP A 214 -23.29 14.00 -21.91
N GLY A 215 -24.36 14.60 -22.45
CA GLY A 215 -24.44 16.04 -22.70
C GLY A 215 -23.49 16.51 -23.82
N GLY A 216 -23.50 17.81 -24.13
CA GLY A 216 -22.84 18.36 -25.32
C GLY A 216 -21.31 18.31 -25.26
N ASN A 217 -20.74 18.42 -24.06
CA ASN A 217 -19.30 18.36 -23.82
C ASN A 217 -18.83 17.08 -23.11
N GLY A 218 -19.69 16.08 -22.96
CA GLY A 218 -19.32 14.80 -22.34
C GLY A 218 -18.28 14.01 -23.13
N TYR A 219 -17.48 13.21 -22.44
CA TYR A 219 -16.44 12.37 -23.06
C TYR A 219 -16.05 11.19 -22.16
N HIS A 220 -15.38 10.21 -22.77
CA HIS A 220 -14.67 9.14 -22.08
C HIS A 220 -13.27 8.97 -22.68
N LEU A 221 -12.23 9.09 -21.85
CA LEU A 221 -10.84 8.83 -22.21
C LEU A 221 -10.39 7.52 -21.55
N ASP A 222 -10.17 6.49 -22.35
CA ASP A 222 -9.74 5.17 -21.88
C ASP A 222 -8.24 4.88 -22.06
N PHE A 223 -7.52 5.82 -22.69
CA PHE A 223 -6.08 5.77 -22.93
C PHE A 223 -5.60 4.52 -23.69
N SER A 224 -6.51 3.82 -24.39
CA SER A 224 -6.20 2.57 -25.10
C SER A 224 -5.37 2.76 -26.37
N ASP A 225 -5.47 3.94 -27.00
CA ASP A 225 -4.59 4.33 -28.11
C ASP A 225 -3.33 5.00 -27.56
N PRO A 226 -2.16 4.34 -27.61
CA PRO A 226 -0.94 4.88 -27.06
C PRO A 226 -0.39 6.07 -27.85
N LEU A 227 -0.86 6.31 -29.08
CA LEU A 227 -0.47 7.46 -29.90
C LEU A 227 -1.46 8.62 -29.80
N ALA A 228 -2.61 8.41 -29.18
CA ALA A 228 -3.66 9.41 -29.01
C ALA A 228 -4.34 9.31 -27.62
N PRO A 229 -3.61 9.56 -26.52
CA PRO A 229 -4.15 9.42 -25.16
C PRO A 229 -5.32 10.39 -24.85
N GLY A 230 -5.54 11.41 -25.68
CA GLY A 230 -6.71 12.30 -25.60
C GLY A 230 -7.92 11.87 -26.43
N ALA A 231 -7.93 10.68 -27.03
CA ALA A 231 -9.04 10.22 -27.85
C ALA A 231 -10.31 9.96 -27.02
N ASP A 232 -11.38 10.71 -27.32
CA ASP A 232 -12.72 10.42 -26.81
C ASP A 232 -13.32 9.17 -27.48
N VAL A 233 -13.60 8.15 -26.67
CA VAL A 233 -14.21 6.87 -27.06
C VAL A 233 -15.70 6.76 -26.64
N SER A 234 -16.31 7.85 -26.16
CA SER A 234 -17.75 7.89 -25.82
C SER A 234 -18.67 7.95 -27.04
N GLY A 235 -18.12 8.31 -28.20
CA GLY A 235 -18.87 8.60 -29.42
C GLY A 235 -19.33 10.07 -29.56
N GLN A 236 -18.97 10.96 -28.63
CA GLN A 236 -19.29 12.40 -28.72
C GLN A 236 -18.31 13.20 -29.60
N GLY A 237 -17.13 12.66 -29.90
CA GLY A 237 -16.12 13.32 -30.73
C GLY A 237 -15.39 14.45 -30.00
N ASN A 238 -15.45 14.47 -28.66
CA ASN A 238 -14.86 15.49 -27.81
C ASN A 238 -13.39 15.19 -27.50
N HIS A 239 -12.58 15.00 -28.54
CA HIS A 239 -11.17 14.67 -28.44
C HIS A 239 -10.34 15.78 -27.79
N TRP A 240 -9.30 15.38 -27.08
CA TRP A 240 -8.32 16.23 -26.43
C TRP A 240 -6.97 16.14 -27.14
N GLN A 241 -6.28 17.27 -27.24
CA GLN A 241 -4.93 17.36 -27.77
C GLN A 241 -3.92 16.96 -26.69
N ALA A 242 -3.13 15.93 -26.98
CA ALA A 242 -2.04 15.48 -26.13
C ALA A 242 -0.79 16.35 -26.30
N THR A 243 -0.19 16.80 -25.19
CA THR A 243 1.09 17.52 -25.17
C THR A 243 2.07 16.84 -24.23
N GLY A 244 3.34 16.76 -24.63
CA GLY A 244 4.42 16.18 -23.84
C GLY A 244 4.53 14.66 -23.89
N PHE A 245 3.50 13.96 -24.38
CA PHE A 245 3.51 12.51 -24.51
C PHE A 245 4.41 12.02 -25.65
N ASP A 246 5.03 10.87 -25.43
CA ASP A 246 5.98 10.22 -26.32
C ASP A 246 5.31 9.68 -27.60
N SER A 247 5.92 10.02 -28.74
CA SER A 247 5.41 9.65 -30.08
C SER A 247 5.45 8.16 -30.42
N VAL A 248 6.06 7.32 -29.57
CA VAL A 248 6.07 5.85 -29.74
C VAL A 248 5.25 5.14 -28.66
N GLY A 249 4.47 5.90 -27.87
CA GLY A 249 3.45 5.34 -26.99
C GLY A 249 3.96 4.83 -25.65
N ARG A 250 5.18 5.22 -25.23
CA ARG A 250 5.75 4.77 -23.96
C ARG A 250 5.03 5.31 -22.74
N ASP A 251 4.23 6.37 -22.84
CA ASP A 251 3.49 6.88 -21.69
C ASP A 251 2.22 6.07 -21.37
N THR A 252 1.78 5.24 -22.30
CA THR A 252 0.69 4.30 -22.06
C THR A 252 1.23 3.02 -21.41
N VAL A 253 0.57 2.60 -20.34
CA VAL A 253 0.96 1.45 -19.51
C VAL A 253 -0.24 0.56 -19.25
N THR A 254 0.04 -0.71 -18.95
CA THR A 254 -1.00 -1.68 -18.57
C THR A 254 -1.18 -1.81 -17.06
N SER A 255 -0.55 -0.92 -16.28
CA SER A 255 -0.85 -0.78 -14.85
C SER A 255 -2.16 -0.03 -14.70
N THR A 256 -3.20 -0.74 -14.26
CA THR A 256 -4.57 -0.22 -14.13
C THR A 256 -5.16 -0.65 -12.79
N PRO A 257 -6.32 -0.10 -12.35
CA PRO A 257 -6.97 -0.54 -11.11
C PRO A 257 -7.20 -2.06 -11.00
N THR A 258 -7.21 -2.76 -12.14
CA THR A 258 -7.46 -4.22 -12.21
C THR A 258 -6.19 -5.08 -12.16
N ASN A 259 -5.02 -4.50 -12.44
CA ASN A 259 -3.72 -5.15 -12.34
C ASN A 259 -2.63 -4.08 -12.13
N VAL A 260 -2.07 -4.04 -10.93
CA VAL A 260 -1.11 -3.02 -10.52
C VAL A 260 0.28 -3.61 -10.66
N TYR A 261 1.13 -2.99 -11.48
CA TYR A 261 2.53 -3.40 -11.59
C TYR A 261 3.34 -2.78 -10.44
N ALA A 262 4.54 -3.29 -10.19
CA ALA A 262 5.47 -2.57 -9.34
C ALA A 262 5.88 -1.24 -9.99
N ALA A 263 6.12 -0.23 -9.16
CA ALA A 263 6.70 1.06 -9.51
C ALA A 263 7.96 1.28 -8.67
N LEU A 264 8.72 2.34 -8.96
CA LEU A 264 9.72 2.83 -8.02
C LEU A 264 9.01 3.59 -6.89
N ASN A 265 9.43 3.35 -5.65
CA ASN A 265 8.63 3.62 -4.47
C ASN A 265 8.96 5.01 -3.89
N PRO A 266 8.05 6.00 -4.00
CA PRO A 266 8.22 7.33 -3.40
C PRO A 266 8.15 7.32 -1.86
N LEU A 267 7.86 6.16 -1.25
CA LEU A 267 7.91 5.98 0.21
C LEU A 267 9.19 5.29 0.68
N CYS A 268 10.02 4.77 -0.24
CA CYS A 268 11.23 4.01 0.08
C CYS A 268 12.39 4.38 -0.85
N HIS A 269 12.90 5.59 -0.63
CA HIS A 269 14.02 6.20 -1.35
C HIS A 269 14.85 7.08 -0.40
N ASN A 270 15.95 7.66 -0.89
CA ASN A 270 16.65 8.72 -0.17
C ASN A 270 16.39 10.12 -0.74
N ALA A 271 16.85 11.15 -0.03
CA ALA A 271 16.59 12.55 -0.39
C ALA A 271 17.24 13.00 -1.72
N ALA A 272 18.14 12.20 -2.32
CA ALA A 272 18.82 12.52 -3.57
C ALA A 272 18.05 12.06 -4.84
N VAL A 273 16.88 11.45 -4.68
CA VAL A 273 16.00 11.05 -5.79
C VAL A 273 15.01 12.17 -6.11
N SER A 274 14.94 12.59 -7.37
CA SER A 274 13.86 13.45 -7.87
C SER A 274 13.00 12.65 -8.83
N GLU A 275 11.69 12.56 -8.57
CA GLU A 275 10.78 11.82 -9.44
C GLU A 275 10.10 12.74 -10.45
N THR A 276 10.43 12.60 -11.73
CA THR A 276 9.87 13.45 -12.82
C THR A 276 8.59 12.88 -13.45
N SER A 277 8.24 11.63 -13.12
CA SER A 277 7.17 10.87 -13.79
C SER A 277 6.43 9.92 -12.83
N GLY A 278 6.42 10.27 -11.54
CA GLY A 278 5.64 9.55 -10.55
C GLY A 278 6.00 8.07 -10.42
N GLY A 279 7.28 7.74 -10.24
CA GLY A 279 7.73 6.37 -9.95
C GLY A 279 7.66 5.37 -11.13
N TRP A 280 7.07 5.75 -12.27
CA TRP A 280 6.78 4.85 -13.40
C TRP A 280 7.51 5.14 -14.70
N GLY A 281 8.21 6.28 -14.76
CA GLY A 281 9.02 6.67 -15.92
C GLY A 281 10.51 6.63 -15.61
N THR A 282 11.13 7.78 -15.78
CA THR A 282 12.58 7.97 -15.73
C THR A 282 12.93 8.68 -14.43
N LEU A 283 13.83 8.11 -13.61
CA LEU A 283 14.26 8.72 -12.36
C LEU A 283 15.67 9.28 -12.48
N PRO A 284 15.85 10.62 -12.42
CA PRO A 284 17.16 11.22 -12.18
C PRO A 284 17.55 11.09 -10.71
N PHE A 285 18.77 10.60 -10.51
CA PHE A 285 19.44 10.56 -9.23
C PHE A 285 20.48 11.68 -9.19
N ALA A 286 20.47 12.45 -8.11
CA ALA A 286 21.65 13.19 -7.69
C ALA A 286 22.63 12.22 -6.99
N LEU A 287 23.72 12.76 -6.45
CA LEU A 287 24.77 12.01 -5.74
C LEU A 287 24.18 11.09 -4.67
N ASP A 288 24.71 9.87 -4.56
CA ASP A 288 24.34 8.86 -3.57
C ASP A 288 22.84 8.43 -3.58
N GLY A 289 22.15 8.64 -4.70
CA GLY A 289 20.72 8.35 -4.84
C GLY A 289 20.37 6.86 -4.89
N TRP A 290 19.27 6.46 -4.24
CA TRP A 290 18.69 5.11 -4.41
C TRP A 290 17.18 5.09 -4.17
N THR A 291 16.50 4.14 -4.79
CA THR A 291 15.09 3.82 -4.54
C THR A 291 14.84 2.31 -4.70
N SER A 292 13.68 1.85 -4.26
CA SER A 292 13.26 0.45 -4.34
C SER A 292 11.90 0.30 -5.00
N ALA A 293 11.55 -0.93 -5.41
CA ALA A 293 10.23 -1.23 -5.96
C ALA A 293 9.12 -1.21 -4.89
N THR A 294 7.88 -0.91 -5.32
CA THR A 294 6.69 -0.91 -4.45
C THR A 294 6.17 -2.31 -4.08
N ILE A 295 6.58 -3.36 -4.81
CA ILE A 295 6.24 -4.76 -4.53
C ILE A 295 7.53 -5.52 -4.21
N ALA A 296 7.56 -6.21 -3.07
CA ALA A 296 8.69 -7.01 -2.60
C ALA A 296 8.25 -8.46 -2.33
N PRO A 297 8.31 -9.36 -3.32
CA PRO A 297 7.87 -10.75 -3.16
C PRO A 297 8.77 -11.53 -2.19
N ARG A 298 8.17 -12.55 -1.55
CA ARG A 298 8.85 -13.51 -0.63
C ARG A 298 8.98 -14.92 -1.20
N SER A 299 8.40 -15.17 -2.36
CA SER A 299 8.40 -16.44 -3.09
C SER A 299 8.19 -16.17 -4.59
N GLY A 300 8.40 -17.19 -5.42
CA GLY A 300 8.20 -17.13 -6.86
C GLY A 300 9.43 -16.69 -7.66
N HIS A 301 9.24 -16.68 -8.98
CA HIS A 301 10.25 -16.41 -10.00
C HIS A 301 9.88 -15.17 -10.82
N TRP A 302 10.72 -14.15 -10.77
CA TRP A 302 10.40 -12.80 -11.19
C TRP A 302 11.44 -12.24 -12.15
N TYR A 303 11.01 -11.26 -12.96
CA TYR A 303 11.87 -10.55 -13.89
C TYR A 303 11.45 -9.08 -14.05
N CYS A 304 12.44 -8.20 -14.20
CA CYS A 304 12.26 -6.83 -14.68
C CYS A 304 13.43 -6.40 -15.59
N GLU A 305 13.23 -5.32 -16.33
CA GLU A 305 14.27 -4.67 -17.12
C GLU A 305 14.57 -3.28 -16.59
N VAL A 306 15.84 -2.93 -16.49
CA VAL A 306 16.31 -1.60 -16.08
C VAL A 306 17.19 -1.03 -17.18
N THR A 307 16.81 0.13 -17.73
CA THR A 307 17.62 0.85 -18.71
C THR A 307 18.43 1.94 -18.02
N ALA A 308 19.75 1.94 -18.22
CA ALA A 308 20.61 3.07 -17.87
C ALA A 308 20.43 4.21 -18.89
N ALA A 309 19.65 5.24 -18.57
CA ALA A 309 19.23 6.27 -19.52
C ALA A 309 20.26 7.39 -19.72
N SER A 310 21.01 7.76 -18.68
CA SER A 310 22.13 8.73 -18.78
C SER A 310 22.99 8.70 -17.52
N HIS A 311 24.31 8.88 -17.62
CA HIS A 311 25.24 9.05 -16.49
C HIS A 311 26.23 10.18 -16.81
N THR A 312 26.57 11.05 -15.85
CA THR A 312 27.50 12.18 -16.10
C THR A 312 28.97 11.84 -15.96
N VAL A 313 29.31 10.75 -15.25
CA VAL A 313 30.67 10.23 -15.08
C VAL A 313 30.64 8.70 -14.91
N ALA A 314 31.79 8.06 -15.10
CA ALA A 314 31.94 6.63 -14.90
C ALA A 314 32.15 6.33 -13.41
N GLU A 315 31.09 5.92 -12.71
CA GLU A 315 31.07 5.71 -11.25
C GLU A 315 30.28 4.43 -10.89
N PRO A 316 30.46 3.84 -9.70
CA PRO A 316 29.74 2.64 -9.31
C PRO A 316 28.24 2.89 -9.14
N TYR A 317 27.47 2.51 -10.15
CA TYR A 317 26.03 2.35 -10.06
C TYR A 317 25.66 0.87 -10.04
N GLU A 318 24.60 0.54 -9.31
CA GLU A 318 24.19 -0.81 -9.01
C GLU A 318 22.71 -1.02 -9.32
N ILE A 319 22.41 -2.06 -10.10
CA ILE A 319 21.05 -2.53 -10.39
C ILE A 319 20.91 -3.91 -9.75
N GLY A 320 19.86 -4.15 -8.97
CA GLY A 320 19.76 -5.39 -8.22
C GLY A 320 18.48 -5.59 -7.42
N ILE A 321 18.60 -6.44 -6.41
CA ILE A 321 17.57 -6.68 -5.39
C ILE A 321 18.17 -6.48 -4.00
N ALA A 322 17.36 -6.02 -3.05
CA ALA A 322 17.75 -5.92 -1.65
C ALA A 322 16.63 -6.40 -0.73
N ARG A 323 17.01 -6.88 0.45
CA ARG A 323 16.02 -7.26 1.46
C ARG A 323 15.26 -6.02 1.94
N ALA A 324 13.94 -6.05 1.84
CA ALA A 324 13.08 -4.92 2.18
C ALA A 324 13.19 -4.53 3.67
N ASP A 325 13.44 -5.49 4.57
CA ASP A 325 13.60 -5.26 6.02
C ASP A 325 14.88 -4.50 6.40
N ARG A 326 15.79 -4.29 5.44
CA ARG A 326 17.08 -3.63 5.64
C ARG A 326 17.19 -2.27 4.95
N LEU A 327 16.16 -1.85 4.24
CA LEU A 327 16.12 -0.54 3.60
C LEU A 327 15.83 0.54 4.64
N THR A 328 16.60 1.62 4.61
CA THR A 328 16.49 2.76 5.53
C THR A 328 16.25 4.05 4.72
N PRO A 329 14.99 4.37 4.37
CA PRO A 329 14.65 5.58 3.61
C PRO A 329 15.23 6.84 4.23
N GLY A 330 15.48 7.86 3.39
CA GLY A 330 16.12 9.11 3.80
C GLY A 330 17.64 9.03 3.99
N SER A 331 18.22 7.83 4.13
CA SER A 331 19.68 7.65 4.25
C SER A 331 20.32 7.40 2.88
N ALA A 332 21.59 7.77 2.68
CA ALA A 332 22.37 7.34 1.52
C ALA A 332 22.46 5.80 1.44
N TRP A 333 22.87 5.23 0.29
CA TRP A 333 23.05 3.78 0.14
C TRP A 333 24.17 3.26 1.07
N THR A 334 23.79 2.83 2.29
CA THR A 334 24.74 2.55 3.37
C THR A 334 25.37 1.16 3.28
N ALA A 335 26.48 0.95 3.97
CA ALA A 335 27.10 -0.37 4.12
C ALA A 335 26.13 -1.42 4.70
N GLY A 336 25.21 -1.02 5.58
CA GLY A 336 24.18 -1.91 6.14
C GLY A 336 23.14 -2.36 5.11
N GLN A 337 22.76 -1.48 4.18
CA GLN A 337 21.88 -1.81 3.05
C GLN A 337 22.60 -2.68 2.03
N MET A 338 23.86 -2.34 1.70
CA MET A 338 24.72 -3.13 0.83
C MET A 338 24.92 -4.56 1.35
N ALA A 339 25.04 -4.74 2.67
CA ALA A 339 25.12 -6.04 3.34
C ALA A 339 23.86 -6.92 3.17
N ALA A 340 22.78 -6.35 2.65
CA ALA A 340 21.51 -7.00 2.39
C ALA A 340 21.08 -6.95 0.91
N ALA A 341 22.01 -6.56 0.02
CA ALA A 341 21.77 -6.39 -1.40
C ALA A 341 22.54 -7.41 -2.26
N ILE A 342 21.97 -7.70 -3.42
CA ILE A 342 22.61 -8.40 -4.54
C ILE A 342 22.44 -7.49 -5.74
N GLY A 343 23.54 -7.04 -6.33
CA GLY A 343 23.45 -6.10 -7.44
C GLY A 343 24.66 -6.11 -8.36
N TYR A 344 24.37 -5.80 -9.61
CA TYR A 344 25.32 -5.79 -10.71
C TYR A 344 25.82 -4.36 -10.91
N ASN A 345 27.14 -4.18 -10.76
CA ASN A 345 27.78 -2.88 -10.80
C ASN A 345 28.16 -2.52 -12.25
N GLY A 346 27.61 -1.44 -12.78
CA GLY A 346 27.80 -1.10 -14.18
C GLY A 346 29.14 -0.48 -14.55
N TYR A 347 29.87 0.10 -13.59
CA TYR A 347 31.20 0.62 -13.84
C TYR A 347 32.27 -0.47 -13.95
N SER A 348 32.24 -1.43 -13.04
CA SER A 348 33.27 -2.46 -12.92
C SER A 348 32.86 -3.82 -13.48
N GLY A 349 31.57 -4.04 -13.72
CA GLY A 349 31.01 -5.35 -14.06
C GLY A 349 30.98 -6.34 -12.89
N THR A 350 31.38 -5.91 -11.68
CA THR A 350 31.38 -6.76 -10.49
C THR A 350 29.97 -7.01 -9.97
N LEU A 351 29.83 -8.08 -9.19
CA LEU A 351 28.59 -8.44 -8.49
C LEU A 351 28.78 -8.20 -7.00
N ARG A 352 27.87 -7.43 -6.40
CA ARG A 352 27.68 -7.37 -4.96
C ARG A 352 26.88 -8.58 -4.51
N VAL A 353 27.36 -9.22 -3.46
CA VAL A 353 26.66 -10.29 -2.75
C VAL A 353 26.76 -10.01 -1.25
N LEU A 354 25.68 -9.49 -0.68
CA LEU A 354 25.53 -9.26 0.76
C LEU A 354 26.73 -8.48 1.35
N GLY A 355 27.09 -7.36 0.69
CA GLY A 355 28.13 -6.43 1.13
C GLY A 355 29.52 -6.70 0.53
N SER A 356 29.74 -7.87 -0.08
CA SER A 356 31.02 -8.23 -0.69
C SER A 356 30.97 -8.11 -2.22
N LEU A 357 32.01 -7.55 -2.83
CA LEU A 357 32.16 -7.49 -4.29
C LEU A 357 32.96 -8.69 -4.81
N ARG A 358 32.57 -9.23 -5.97
CA ARG A 358 33.31 -10.28 -6.68
C ARG A 358 33.22 -10.09 -8.20
N GLY A 359 34.16 -10.69 -8.94
CA GLY A 359 34.10 -10.72 -10.42
C GLY A 359 32.82 -11.41 -10.92
N TYR A 360 32.25 -10.89 -12.00
CA TYR A 360 30.97 -11.38 -12.52
C TYR A 360 30.82 -11.21 -14.03
N GLY A 361 30.43 -10.02 -14.49
CA GLY A 361 30.13 -9.73 -15.90
C GLY A 361 30.95 -8.58 -16.45
N ALA A 362 30.61 -8.16 -17.67
CA ALA A 362 31.18 -6.94 -18.26
C ALA A 362 30.60 -5.68 -17.58
N PRO A 363 31.27 -4.53 -17.58
CA PRO A 363 30.60 -3.26 -17.26
C PRO A 363 29.53 -2.95 -18.33
N TYR A 364 28.48 -2.21 -17.96
CA TYR A 364 27.43 -1.74 -18.87
C TYR A 364 27.45 -0.21 -18.98
N SER A 365 26.74 0.33 -19.98
CA SER A 365 26.77 1.75 -20.34
C SER A 365 25.37 2.29 -20.61
N VAL A 366 25.27 3.60 -20.81
CA VAL A 366 24.03 4.27 -21.20
C VAL A 366 23.43 3.62 -22.45
N GLY A 367 22.13 3.34 -22.41
CA GLY A 367 21.37 2.66 -23.46
C GLY A 367 21.29 1.15 -23.31
N ASP A 368 22.13 0.53 -22.46
CA ASP A 368 22.00 -0.90 -22.17
C ASP A 368 20.75 -1.18 -21.33
N VAL A 369 20.12 -2.31 -21.62
CA VAL A 369 19.02 -2.87 -20.82
C VAL A 369 19.55 -4.00 -19.97
N ILE A 370 19.40 -3.85 -18.66
CA ILE A 370 19.78 -4.83 -17.67
C ILE A 370 18.54 -5.62 -17.24
N GLY A 371 18.49 -6.90 -17.62
CA GLY A 371 17.48 -7.82 -17.12
C GLY A 371 17.87 -8.31 -15.72
N VAL A 372 16.94 -8.24 -14.77
CA VAL A 372 17.11 -8.76 -13.40
C VAL A 372 16.14 -9.91 -13.23
N GLU A 373 16.66 -11.13 -13.19
CA GLU A 373 15.90 -12.35 -12.89
C GLU A 373 16.21 -12.80 -11.48
N TRP A 374 15.19 -13.08 -10.67
CA TRP A 374 15.39 -13.69 -9.36
C TRP A 374 14.31 -14.73 -9.08
N ASP A 375 14.76 -15.94 -8.77
CA ASP A 375 13.94 -17.07 -8.36
C ASP A 375 14.13 -17.29 -6.86
N ILE A 376 13.15 -16.82 -6.08
CA ILE A 376 13.19 -16.90 -4.62
C ILE A 376 13.04 -18.35 -4.16
N ASP A 377 12.26 -19.15 -4.89
CA ASP A 377 11.94 -20.54 -4.53
C ASP A 377 13.13 -21.46 -4.83
N ALA A 378 13.84 -21.23 -5.93
CA ALA A 378 15.07 -21.96 -6.27
C ALA A 378 16.35 -21.38 -5.64
N GLY A 379 16.30 -20.15 -5.13
CA GLY A 379 17.47 -19.45 -4.60
C GLY A 379 18.49 -19.09 -5.67
N ARG A 380 18.03 -18.46 -6.77
CA ARG A 380 18.87 -18.05 -7.90
C ARG A 380 18.66 -16.58 -8.27
N VAL A 381 19.73 -15.87 -8.62
CA VAL A 381 19.68 -14.54 -9.24
C VAL A 381 20.53 -14.53 -10.50
N THR A 382 20.02 -13.98 -11.59
CA THR A 382 20.72 -13.88 -12.87
C THR A 382 20.53 -12.48 -13.45
N PHE A 383 21.63 -11.84 -13.86
CA PHE A 383 21.58 -10.57 -14.58
C PHE A 383 21.86 -10.80 -16.05
N TYR A 384 21.18 -10.03 -16.89
CA TYR A 384 21.33 -10.02 -18.33
C TYR A 384 21.75 -8.64 -18.78
N ARG A 385 22.64 -8.54 -19.76
CA ARG A 385 22.90 -7.30 -20.49
C ARG A 385 22.45 -7.50 -21.93
N ASN A 386 21.45 -6.74 -22.37
CA ASN A 386 20.88 -6.84 -23.72
C ASN A 386 20.58 -8.30 -24.12
N SER A 387 19.82 -9.02 -23.29
CA SER A 387 19.51 -10.46 -23.36
C SER A 387 20.65 -11.46 -23.09
N VAL A 388 21.90 -11.02 -22.94
CA VAL A 388 23.03 -11.93 -22.69
C VAL A 388 23.23 -12.11 -21.18
N SER A 389 23.07 -13.35 -20.68
CA SER A 389 23.34 -13.68 -19.28
C SER A 389 24.77 -13.36 -18.90
N GLN A 390 24.96 -12.75 -17.73
CA GLN A 390 26.25 -12.46 -17.12
C GLN A 390 26.68 -13.55 -16.11
N GLY A 391 25.86 -14.59 -15.96
CA GLY A 391 26.10 -15.74 -15.07
C GLY A 391 25.09 -15.85 -13.94
N ASP A 392 24.96 -17.04 -13.37
CA ASP A 392 24.01 -17.32 -12.29
C ASP A 392 24.66 -17.18 -10.91
N LEU A 393 23.92 -16.62 -9.96
CA LEU A 393 24.23 -16.65 -8.54
C LEU A 393 23.25 -17.58 -7.83
N ALA A 394 23.75 -18.70 -7.30
CA ALA A 394 23.02 -19.50 -6.33
C ALA A 394 23.18 -18.89 -4.92
N ILE A 395 22.06 -18.54 -4.27
CA ILE A 395 22.04 -17.96 -2.94
C ILE A 395 20.68 -18.22 -2.25
N PRO A 396 20.64 -18.54 -0.94
CA PRO A 396 19.37 -18.68 -0.23
C PRO A 396 18.61 -17.34 -0.19
N LEU A 397 17.46 -17.29 -0.85
CA LEU A 397 16.58 -16.11 -0.87
C LEU A 397 15.35 -16.29 0.02
N ALA A 398 14.91 -17.53 0.24
CA ALA A 398 13.70 -17.86 0.99
C ALA A 398 13.70 -17.27 2.42
N GLY A 399 12.51 -16.84 2.86
CA GLY A 399 12.31 -16.28 4.20
C GLY A 399 12.39 -14.75 4.28
N TYR A 400 12.83 -14.06 3.21
CA TYR A 400 12.91 -12.61 3.13
C TYR A 400 12.09 -12.05 1.97
N ALA A 401 11.62 -10.80 2.12
CA ALA A 401 11.02 -10.03 1.04
C ALA A 401 12.13 -9.31 0.27
N TRP A 402 12.15 -9.44 -1.05
CA TRP A 402 13.17 -8.85 -1.92
C TRP A 402 12.57 -7.79 -2.82
N ALA A 403 13.02 -6.54 -2.66
CA ALA A 403 12.62 -5.45 -3.54
C ALA A 403 13.70 -5.23 -4.60
N VAL A 404 13.30 -4.95 -5.84
CA VAL A 404 14.22 -4.43 -6.86
C VAL A 404 14.74 -3.08 -6.40
N VAL A 405 16.04 -2.84 -6.55
CA VAL A 405 16.72 -1.60 -6.20
C VAL A 405 17.55 -1.08 -7.35
N VAL A 406 17.55 0.24 -7.48
CA VAL A 406 18.53 0.97 -8.29
C VAL A 406 19.23 1.95 -7.37
N ALA A 407 20.56 1.94 -7.37
CA ALA A 407 21.37 2.70 -6.43
C ALA A 407 22.64 3.25 -7.09
N ASN A 408 23.04 4.44 -6.66
CA ASN A 408 24.37 4.98 -6.89
C ASN A 408 25.18 4.82 -5.60
N GLU A 409 26.35 4.19 -5.69
CA GLU A 409 27.20 3.98 -4.53
C GLU A 409 27.92 5.26 -4.12
N ARG A 410 28.23 5.34 -2.82
CA ARG A 410 28.76 6.54 -2.17
C ARG A 410 30.12 6.94 -2.74
N GLY A 411 30.26 8.19 -3.19
CA GLY A 411 31.58 8.85 -3.33
C GLY A 411 32.01 9.35 -4.71
N GLY A 412 31.12 9.42 -5.70
CA GLY A 412 31.46 9.87 -7.05
C GLY A 412 30.43 10.84 -7.61
N GLY A 413 30.88 11.89 -8.29
CA GLY A 413 30.10 13.01 -8.84
C GLY A 413 28.94 12.68 -9.82
N CYS A 414 28.45 11.43 -9.92
CA CYS A 414 27.44 11.03 -10.90
C CYS A 414 26.05 11.59 -10.58
N THR A 415 25.44 12.19 -11.59
CA THR A 415 23.99 12.16 -11.75
C THR A 415 23.66 11.10 -12.79
N CYS A 416 22.88 10.12 -12.37
CA CYS A 416 22.58 8.94 -13.15
C CYS A 416 21.05 8.85 -13.31
N THR A 417 20.56 8.29 -14.40
CA THR A 417 19.12 8.21 -14.69
C THR A 417 18.74 6.79 -15.07
N TYR A 418 17.75 6.21 -14.39
CA TYR A 418 17.22 4.88 -14.71
C TYR A 418 15.77 4.93 -15.15
N SER A 419 15.40 4.01 -16.03
CA SER A 419 13.99 3.66 -16.28
C SER A 419 13.80 2.18 -16.03
N VAL A 420 12.74 1.81 -15.32
CA VAL A 420 12.47 0.42 -14.94
C VAL A 420 11.15 -0.05 -15.54
N ASN A 421 11.20 -1.16 -16.28
CA ASN A 421 10.05 -1.88 -16.77
C ASN A 421 9.86 -3.14 -15.91
N PHE A 422 8.82 -3.15 -15.08
CA PHE A 422 8.37 -4.31 -14.31
C PHE A 422 7.40 -5.20 -15.11
N GLY A 423 7.18 -4.87 -16.38
CA GLY A 423 6.24 -5.53 -17.30
C GLY A 423 4.98 -4.71 -17.57
N GLN A 424 4.89 -3.47 -17.05
CA GLN A 424 3.81 -2.52 -17.35
C GLN A 424 3.86 -2.02 -18.80
N ARG A 425 4.95 -2.34 -19.51
CA ARG A 425 5.16 -2.20 -20.95
C ARG A 425 5.74 -3.51 -21.48
N PRO A 426 5.62 -3.80 -22.78
CA PRO A 426 6.34 -4.92 -23.38
C PRO A 426 7.83 -4.87 -23.01
N PHE A 427 8.38 -5.99 -22.56
CA PHE A 427 9.82 -6.12 -22.36
C PHE A 427 10.54 -5.99 -23.71
N VAL A 428 11.71 -5.38 -23.69
CA VAL A 428 12.57 -5.23 -24.88
C VAL A 428 13.09 -6.60 -25.31
N TYR A 429 13.45 -7.44 -24.34
CA TYR A 429 13.95 -8.79 -24.57
C TYR A 429 12.96 -9.87 -24.11
N PRO A 430 13.00 -11.07 -24.70
CA PRO A 430 12.15 -12.18 -24.27
C PRO A 430 12.38 -12.54 -22.81
N LEU A 431 11.28 -12.83 -22.11
CA LEU A 431 11.31 -13.25 -20.72
C LEU A 431 12.02 -14.61 -20.57
N PRO A 432 12.91 -14.79 -19.57
CA PRO A 432 13.42 -16.11 -19.23
C PRO A 432 12.30 -17.10 -18.89
N THR A 433 12.52 -18.39 -19.16
CA THR A 433 11.49 -19.42 -18.96
C THR A 433 11.13 -19.53 -17.47
N GLY A 434 9.83 -19.46 -17.17
CA GLY A 434 9.30 -19.59 -15.81
C GLY A 434 9.16 -18.27 -15.05
N SER A 435 9.86 -17.21 -15.47
CA SER A 435 9.79 -15.91 -14.83
C SER A 435 8.43 -15.23 -15.07
N LYS A 436 8.08 -14.29 -14.20
CA LYS A 436 6.88 -13.46 -14.30
C LYS A 436 7.21 -11.98 -14.18
N ALA A 437 6.42 -11.14 -14.86
CA ALA A 437 6.39 -9.71 -14.60
C ALA A 437 5.96 -9.43 -13.14
N LEU A 438 6.51 -8.38 -12.53
CA LEU A 438 6.23 -8.03 -11.14
C LEU A 438 4.94 -7.19 -11.06
N CYS A 439 3.80 -7.86 -10.92
CA CYS A 439 2.48 -7.23 -10.80
C CYS A 439 1.54 -8.03 -9.91
N THR A 440 0.46 -7.39 -9.46
CA THR A 440 -0.48 -7.98 -8.51
C THR A 440 -1.17 -9.22 -9.06
N ALA A 441 -1.48 -9.29 -10.35
CA ALA A 441 -2.06 -10.49 -10.98
C ALA A 441 -1.13 -11.72 -10.98
N ASN A 442 0.19 -11.51 -10.84
CA ASN A 442 1.19 -12.59 -10.83
C ASN A 442 1.58 -13.04 -9.42
N LEU A 443 1.10 -12.34 -8.38
CA LEU A 443 1.29 -12.75 -6.98
C LEU A 443 0.56 -14.07 -6.69
N PRO A 444 1.04 -14.85 -5.70
CA PRO A 444 0.34 -16.06 -5.25
C PRO A 444 -1.14 -15.77 -4.95
N GLU A 445 -2.02 -16.75 -5.19
CA GLU A 445 -3.41 -16.66 -4.77
C GLU A 445 -3.47 -16.42 -3.26
N PRO A 446 -4.21 -15.40 -2.79
CA PRO A 446 -4.38 -15.18 -1.36
C PRO A 446 -5.09 -16.36 -0.69
N ASP A 447 -4.56 -16.80 0.46
CA ASP A 447 -5.19 -17.82 1.30
C ASP A 447 -6.58 -17.35 1.77
N ILE A 448 -6.73 -16.03 1.96
CA ILE A 448 -7.99 -15.35 2.25
C ILE A 448 -8.18 -14.22 1.24
N LYS A 449 -9.26 -14.32 0.47
CA LYS A 449 -9.67 -13.30 -0.53
C LYS A 449 -10.43 -12.15 0.11
N ASP A 450 -11.23 -12.47 1.13
CA ASP A 450 -12.01 -11.53 1.90
C ASP A 450 -11.39 -11.28 3.28
N PRO A 451 -10.82 -10.09 3.56
CA PRO A 451 -10.22 -9.82 4.86
C PRO A 451 -11.20 -10.02 6.03
N SER A 452 -12.52 -9.88 5.83
CA SER A 452 -13.54 -10.05 6.86
C SER A 452 -13.74 -11.51 7.30
N GLU A 453 -13.26 -12.48 6.51
CA GLU A 453 -13.28 -13.90 6.87
C GLU A 453 -12.22 -14.24 7.92
N GLY A 454 -11.16 -13.43 8.06
CA GLY A 454 -10.07 -13.64 9.02
C GLY A 454 -9.97 -12.60 10.14
N LEU A 455 -10.37 -11.34 9.87
CA LEU A 455 -10.30 -10.23 10.81
C LEU A 455 -11.62 -9.45 10.83
N ALA A 456 -12.21 -9.31 12.01
CA ALA A 456 -13.29 -8.36 12.26
C ALA A 456 -12.82 -7.31 13.27
N GLN A 457 -13.14 -6.05 13.05
CA GLN A 457 -12.81 -4.97 13.99
C GLN A 457 -13.85 -3.86 13.97
N ALA A 458 -13.99 -3.17 15.11
CA ALA A 458 -14.92 -2.07 15.26
C ALA A 458 -14.46 -1.07 16.33
N SER A 459 -15.00 0.14 16.24
CA SER A 459 -15.01 1.13 17.31
C SER A 459 -16.46 1.38 17.71
N ALA A 460 -16.78 1.21 19.00
CA ALA A 460 -18.14 1.36 19.51
C ALA A 460 -18.14 1.67 21.01
N THR A 461 -19.32 1.93 21.57
CA THR A 461 -19.49 2.07 23.02
C THR A 461 -19.35 0.72 23.73
N GLY A 462 -19.08 0.71 25.04
CA GLY A 462 -18.93 -0.53 25.81
C GLY A 462 -20.17 -1.41 25.80
N ALA A 463 -21.37 -0.82 25.71
CA ALA A 463 -22.61 -1.56 25.54
C ALA A 463 -22.71 -2.28 24.17
N ASN A 464 -22.07 -1.73 23.13
CA ASN A 464 -22.27 -2.14 21.75
C ASN A 464 -21.09 -2.89 21.13
N ILE A 465 -19.86 -2.76 21.67
CA ILE A 465 -18.67 -3.32 21.02
C ILE A 465 -18.71 -4.84 20.88
N VAL A 466 -19.14 -5.57 21.91
CA VAL A 466 -19.27 -7.03 21.84
C VAL A 466 -20.40 -7.47 20.89
N PRO A 467 -21.63 -6.89 20.96
CA PRO A 467 -22.67 -7.16 19.96
C PRO A 467 -22.26 -6.86 18.52
N VAL A 468 -21.55 -5.75 18.27
CA VAL A 468 -21.08 -5.38 16.92
C VAL A 468 -20.10 -6.42 16.40
N LEU A 469 -19.10 -6.82 17.20
CA LEU A 469 -18.15 -7.87 16.81
C LEU A 469 -18.86 -9.22 16.59
N ALA A 470 -19.86 -9.55 17.39
CA ALA A 470 -20.68 -10.75 17.19
C ALA A 470 -21.45 -10.70 15.86
N SER A 471 -22.04 -9.55 15.51
CA SER A 471 -22.73 -9.38 14.21
C SER A 471 -21.76 -9.51 13.03
N LEU A 472 -20.58 -8.90 13.12
CA LEU A 472 -19.56 -8.97 12.05
C LEU A 472 -19.04 -10.40 11.85
N THR A 473 -18.98 -11.19 12.93
CA THR A 473 -18.41 -12.55 12.91
C THR A 473 -19.46 -13.66 12.90
N ALA A 474 -20.75 -13.34 12.78
CA ALA A 474 -21.82 -14.32 12.82
C ALA A 474 -21.68 -15.41 11.74
N HIS A 475 -21.17 -15.04 10.56
CA HIS A 475 -20.93 -15.96 9.43
C HIS A 475 -19.75 -16.91 9.66
N TRP A 476 -18.89 -16.67 10.66
CA TRP A 476 -17.71 -17.50 10.88
C TRP A 476 -18.05 -18.91 11.36
N ASN A 477 -19.17 -19.08 12.08
CA ASN A 477 -19.60 -20.34 12.69
C ASN A 477 -18.44 -21.13 13.32
N GLY A 478 -17.51 -20.43 13.97
CA GLY A 478 -16.20 -20.97 14.32
C GLY A 478 -15.53 -20.31 15.50
N GLN A 479 -14.32 -20.78 15.80
CA GLN A 479 -13.52 -20.31 16.91
C GLN A 479 -12.90 -18.94 16.62
N TRP A 480 -12.70 -18.14 17.66
CA TRP A 480 -12.13 -16.80 17.56
C TRP A 480 -11.28 -16.44 18.79
N VAL A 481 -10.37 -15.50 18.59
CA VAL A 481 -9.70 -14.74 19.66
C VAL A 481 -10.17 -13.31 19.59
N GLU A 482 -10.62 -12.73 20.70
CA GLU A 482 -11.13 -11.37 20.77
C GLU A 482 -10.21 -10.51 21.64
N ILE A 483 -9.92 -9.30 21.18
CA ILE A 483 -9.15 -8.29 21.92
C ILE A 483 -10.01 -7.03 22.02
N ILE A 484 -10.17 -6.48 23.22
CA ILE A 484 -10.90 -5.23 23.48
C ILE A 484 -10.03 -4.30 24.31
N LYS A 485 -10.03 -3.01 23.95
CA LYS A 485 -9.37 -1.95 24.70
C LYS A 485 -10.23 -0.69 24.78
N ARG A 486 -10.36 -0.16 26.00
CA ARG A 486 -10.95 1.16 26.23
C ARG A 486 -10.03 2.26 25.71
N ARG A 487 -10.60 3.20 24.96
CA ARG A 487 -9.89 4.27 24.26
C ARG A 487 -9.91 5.59 25.00
N ASP A 488 -10.94 5.86 25.79
CA ASP A 488 -11.19 7.18 26.39
C ASP A 488 -10.82 7.28 27.88
N ALA A 489 -10.39 6.18 28.51
CA ALA A 489 -9.90 6.18 29.89
C ALA A 489 -8.95 5.02 30.15
N ALA A 490 -8.26 5.09 31.30
CA ALA A 490 -7.42 4.01 31.76
C ALA A 490 -8.26 2.77 32.12
N GLU A 491 -7.98 1.65 31.45
CA GLU A 491 -8.60 0.35 31.69
C GLU A 491 -7.70 -0.73 31.12
N ASP A 492 -7.63 -1.88 31.80
CA ASP A 492 -6.94 -3.05 31.30
C ASP A 492 -7.47 -3.49 29.92
N TRP A 493 -6.55 -3.99 29.10
CA TRP A 493 -6.90 -4.73 27.90
C TRP A 493 -7.66 -5.98 28.26
N ARG A 494 -8.45 -6.51 27.33
CA ARG A 494 -9.16 -7.78 27.54
C ARG A 494 -8.94 -8.68 26.35
N VAL A 495 -8.41 -9.88 26.61
CA VAL A 495 -8.28 -10.95 25.63
C VAL A 495 -9.23 -12.08 26.02
N ARG A 496 -10.10 -12.49 25.10
CA ARG A 496 -11.06 -13.59 25.29
C ARG A 496 -10.91 -14.62 24.17
N PHE A 497 -11.29 -15.85 24.47
CA PHE A 497 -11.23 -16.96 23.54
C PHE A 497 -12.62 -17.58 23.43
N SER A 498 -13.00 -18.02 22.24
CA SER A 498 -14.33 -18.59 21.99
C SER A 498 -14.62 -19.88 22.76
N ASP A 499 -13.58 -20.61 23.19
CA ASP A 499 -13.68 -21.82 24.01
C ASP A 499 -13.85 -21.51 25.51
N ASP A 500 -13.59 -20.27 25.93
CA ASP A 500 -13.78 -19.78 27.30
C ASP A 500 -14.29 -18.31 27.32
N PRO A 501 -15.48 -18.02 26.76
CA PRO A 501 -15.94 -16.65 26.51
C PRO A 501 -16.37 -15.91 27.78
N ALA A 502 -16.59 -16.63 28.88
CA ALA A 502 -16.96 -16.09 30.19
C ALA A 502 -15.77 -15.51 30.95
N ASN A 503 -14.54 -15.88 30.58
CA ASN A 503 -13.32 -15.40 31.19
C ASN A 503 -12.53 -14.49 30.23
N SER A 504 -11.65 -13.67 30.80
CA SER A 504 -10.73 -12.83 30.06
C SER A 504 -9.36 -12.81 30.73
N MET A 505 -8.33 -12.51 29.93
CA MET A 505 -6.98 -12.27 30.41
C MET A 505 -6.54 -10.85 30.00
N PRO A 506 -5.98 -10.05 30.91
CA PRO A 506 -5.47 -8.73 30.57
C PRO A 506 -4.18 -8.81 29.77
N LEU A 507 -4.14 -8.15 28.60
CA LEU A 507 -2.94 -8.13 27.72
C LEU A 507 -1.76 -7.38 28.35
N ASN A 508 -2.06 -6.38 29.17
CA ASN A 508 -1.10 -5.44 29.76
C ASN A 508 -0.66 -5.81 31.19
N SER A 509 -0.96 -7.02 31.66
CA SER A 509 -0.54 -7.45 33.00
C SER A 509 -0.21 -8.93 33.08
N ALA A 510 0.49 -9.30 34.16
CA ALA A 510 0.81 -10.68 34.46
C ALA A 510 -0.38 -11.47 35.05
N ALA A 511 -1.53 -10.84 35.32
CA ALA A 511 -2.67 -11.55 35.93
C ALA A 511 -3.16 -12.71 35.04
N GLY A 512 -3.57 -13.81 35.67
CA GLY A 512 -4.14 -14.99 34.99
C GLY A 512 -5.56 -14.74 34.47
N LYS A 513 -6.22 -15.79 33.98
CA LYS A 513 -7.62 -15.67 33.53
C LYS A 513 -8.55 -15.44 34.72
N ALA A 514 -9.53 -14.56 34.53
CA ALA A 514 -10.57 -14.27 35.51
C ALA A 514 -11.90 -14.00 34.80
N ALA A 515 -13.01 -14.00 35.54
CA ALA A 515 -14.33 -13.68 34.99
C ALA A 515 -14.28 -12.33 34.26
N ALA A 516 -14.80 -12.30 33.03
CA ALA A 516 -14.80 -11.08 32.24
C ALA A 516 -15.68 -10.03 32.92
N THR A 517 -15.08 -8.91 33.33
CA THR A 517 -15.82 -7.78 33.91
C THR A 517 -16.80 -7.19 32.92
N ALA A 518 -17.85 -6.50 33.39
CA ALA A 518 -18.69 -5.72 32.49
C ALA A 518 -17.88 -4.57 31.86
N LEU A 519 -18.15 -4.25 30.59
CA LEU A 519 -17.61 -3.04 29.97
C LEU A 519 -18.42 -1.83 30.44
N VAL A 520 -17.78 -0.67 30.57
CA VAL A 520 -18.49 0.56 30.95
C VAL A 520 -19.37 0.98 29.78
N ALA A 521 -20.70 0.96 29.97
CA ALA A 521 -21.67 1.09 28.88
C ALA A 521 -21.44 2.32 27.97
N GLY A 522 -21.15 3.48 28.56
CA GLY A 522 -20.88 4.73 27.85
C GLY A 522 -19.41 4.97 27.47
N GLY A 523 -18.50 4.06 27.86
CA GLY A 523 -17.09 4.17 27.48
C GLY A 523 -16.87 3.86 26.01
N THR A 524 -15.85 4.45 25.42
CA THR A 524 -15.47 4.23 24.00
C THR A 524 -14.42 3.13 23.90
N TYR A 525 -14.67 2.12 23.07
CA TYR A 525 -13.80 0.96 22.91
C TYR A 525 -13.42 0.75 21.46
N TRP A 526 -12.23 0.18 21.26
CA TRP A 526 -11.89 -0.58 20.07
C TRP A 526 -11.89 -2.05 20.42
N GLY A 527 -12.27 -2.89 19.47
CA GLY A 527 -12.09 -4.31 19.58
C GLY A 527 -11.92 -4.98 18.24
N CYS A 528 -11.30 -6.16 18.26
CA CYS A 528 -11.16 -7.02 17.12
C CYS A 528 -11.39 -8.49 17.48
N ARG A 529 -11.70 -9.28 16.45
CA ARG A 529 -11.68 -10.74 16.48
C ARG A 529 -10.79 -11.25 15.37
N LEU A 530 -10.01 -12.29 15.69
CA LEU A 530 -9.27 -13.10 14.73
C LEU A 530 -9.95 -14.45 14.63
N ARG A 531 -10.24 -14.92 13.41
CA ARG A 531 -10.82 -16.24 13.20
C ARG A 531 -9.75 -17.30 13.37
N VAL A 532 -10.07 -18.33 14.14
CA VAL A 532 -9.17 -19.47 14.38
C VAL A 532 -9.44 -20.55 13.33
N GLY A 533 -8.36 -21.05 12.73
CA GLY A 533 -8.37 -22.12 11.74
C GLY A 533 -7.12 -22.07 10.86
N SER A 534 -6.70 -23.22 10.33
CA SER A 534 -5.50 -23.33 9.49
C SER A 534 -5.57 -22.47 8.23
N ASN A 535 -6.75 -22.35 7.62
CA ASN A 535 -6.98 -21.48 6.46
C ASN A 535 -6.78 -19.99 6.78
N TYR A 536 -6.92 -19.60 8.05
CA TYR A 536 -6.74 -18.22 8.49
C TYR A 536 -5.38 -17.95 9.10
N GLY A 537 -4.50 -18.96 9.13
CA GLY A 537 -3.17 -18.84 9.73
C GLY A 537 -3.20 -18.65 11.25
N VAL A 538 -4.31 -18.96 11.93
CA VAL A 538 -4.45 -18.73 13.38
C VAL A 538 -4.82 -20.03 14.08
N ALA A 539 -4.10 -20.37 15.15
CA ALA A 539 -4.40 -21.51 16.02
C ALA A 539 -4.28 -21.12 17.50
N THR A 540 -5.11 -21.69 18.36
CA THR A 540 -5.04 -21.47 19.82
C THR A 540 -5.61 -22.67 20.57
N ALA A 541 -5.03 -22.97 21.74
CA ALA A 541 -5.59 -23.90 22.73
C ALA A 541 -4.92 -23.68 24.10
N GLU A 542 -5.32 -24.49 25.09
CA GLU A 542 -4.57 -24.65 26.34
C GLU A 542 -3.71 -25.93 26.30
N VAL A 543 -2.59 -25.92 27.03
CA VAL A 543 -1.72 -27.07 27.22
C VAL A 543 -1.16 -27.08 28.64
N ILE A 544 -1.00 -28.26 29.22
CA ILE A 544 -0.36 -28.43 30.53
C ILE A 544 1.14 -28.62 30.31
N HIS A 545 1.95 -27.89 31.06
CA HIS A 545 3.40 -28.03 31.11
C HIS A 545 3.86 -28.40 32.52
N THR A 546 4.95 -29.15 32.60
CA THR A 546 5.58 -29.56 33.86
C THR A 546 7.07 -29.24 33.82
N THR A 547 7.54 -28.44 34.77
CA THR A 547 8.95 -28.08 34.90
C THR A 547 9.82 -29.33 34.95
N GLY A 548 10.98 -29.26 34.29
CA GLY A 548 11.94 -30.35 34.14
C GLY A 548 11.80 -31.13 32.83
N THR A 549 10.69 -31.00 32.10
CA THR A 549 10.48 -31.65 30.80
C THR A 549 9.92 -30.66 29.79
N ALA A 550 10.56 -30.52 28.63
CA ALA A 550 10.06 -29.64 27.58
C ALA A 550 8.72 -30.18 27.03
N THR A 551 7.75 -29.30 26.79
CA THR A 551 6.45 -29.67 26.22
C THR A 551 6.41 -29.28 24.75
N THR A 552 6.20 -30.26 23.87
CA THR A 552 5.95 -30.00 22.45
C THR A 552 4.46 -29.74 22.24
N VAL A 553 4.14 -28.56 21.71
CA VAL A 553 2.77 -28.13 21.40
C VAL A 553 2.56 -28.22 19.90
N THR A 554 1.53 -28.94 19.46
CA THR A 554 1.18 -29.07 18.04
C THR A 554 0.05 -28.10 17.71
N HIS A 555 0.24 -27.29 16.65
CA HIS A 555 -0.75 -26.30 16.18
C HIS A 555 -1.26 -26.57 14.76
N GLY A 556 -0.57 -27.41 13.96
CA GLY A 556 -1.11 -27.92 12.69
C GLY A 556 -1.33 -26.89 11.56
N LEU A 557 -0.63 -25.75 11.58
CA LEU A 557 -0.85 -24.68 10.59
C LEU A 557 -0.15 -24.93 9.25
N GLY A 558 0.86 -25.78 9.19
CA GLY A 558 1.56 -26.10 7.94
C GLY A 558 2.45 -24.98 7.39
N LYS A 559 2.80 -23.97 8.21
CA LYS A 559 3.53 -22.77 7.76
C LYS A 559 4.86 -22.61 8.49
N THR A 560 5.94 -22.40 7.73
CA THR A 560 7.32 -22.23 8.21
C THR A 560 7.54 -20.88 8.91
N ARG A 561 6.84 -19.83 8.47
CA ARG A 561 6.88 -18.51 9.10
C ARG A 561 5.63 -18.32 9.94
N ASN A 562 5.79 -18.51 11.24
CA ASN A 562 4.75 -18.30 12.24
C ASN A 562 5.28 -17.50 13.43
N SER A 563 4.40 -16.99 14.27
CA SER A 563 4.70 -16.23 15.47
C SER A 563 3.89 -16.82 16.61
N VAL A 564 4.51 -16.94 17.78
CA VAL A 564 3.91 -17.63 18.94
C VAL A 564 3.74 -16.64 20.09
N ILE A 565 2.52 -16.54 20.59
CA ILE A 565 2.17 -15.81 21.80
C ILE A 565 1.76 -16.84 22.87
N LEU A 566 2.36 -16.76 24.06
CA LEU A 566 2.21 -17.76 25.12
C LEU A 566 2.01 -17.07 26.47
N LYS A 567 1.02 -17.52 27.24
CA LYS A 567 0.76 -17.03 28.60
C LYS A 567 0.35 -18.16 29.52
N VAL A 568 0.74 -18.07 30.79
CA VAL A 568 0.21 -18.93 31.86
C VAL A 568 -1.25 -18.54 32.10
N ALA A 569 -2.18 -19.45 31.81
CA ALA A 569 -3.62 -19.21 31.92
C ALA A 569 -4.12 -19.32 33.35
N GLY A 570 -3.46 -20.14 34.19
CA GLY A 570 -3.87 -20.39 35.58
C GLY A 570 -3.82 -19.15 36.48
N ALA A 571 -4.45 -19.25 37.66
CA ALA A 571 -4.61 -18.12 38.60
C ALA A 571 -3.28 -17.48 39.05
N ALA A 572 -2.18 -18.22 39.05
CA ALA A 572 -0.85 -17.70 39.35
C ALA A 572 -0.34 -16.66 38.33
N GLY A 573 -0.90 -16.65 37.11
CA GLY A 573 -0.55 -15.71 36.06
C GLY A 573 0.87 -15.86 35.51
N GLY A 574 1.28 -14.89 34.72
CA GLY A 574 2.59 -14.79 34.08
C GLY A 574 2.55 -13.84 32.88
N ASP A 575 3.73 -13.52 32.36
CA ASP A 575 3.87 -12.62 31.21
C ASP A 575 3.32 -13.20 29.91
N TRP A 576 2.83 -12.31 29.04
CA TRP A 576 2.49 -12.61 27.66
C TRP A 576 3.76 -12.65 26.84
N ARG A 577 4.31 -13.85 26.65
CA ARG A 577 5.54 -14.06 25.90
C ARG A 577 5.24 -14.09 24.42
N TRP A 578 6.12 -13.49 23.62
CA TRP A 578 5.95 -13.35 22.19
C TRP A 578 7.25 -13.66 21.46
N TRP A 579 7.20 -14.68 20.61
CA TRP A 579 8.24 -15.03 19.65
C TRP A 579 7.82 -14.63 18.24
N HIS A 580 8.74 -14.08 17.46
CA HIS A 580 8.55 -13.69 16.07
C HIS A 580 9.73 -14.18 15.20
N PRO A 581 9.50 -14.64 13.95
CA PRO A 581 10.53 -15.29 13.16
C PRO A 581 11.67 -14.35 12.76
N ASP A 582 11.39 -13.04 12.73
CA ASP A 582 12.40 -12.02 12.42
C ASP A 582 13.09 -11.46 13.67
N MET A 583 12.88 -12.00 14.88
CA MET A 583 13.75 -11.66 16.02
C MET A 583 15.15 -12.27 15.83
N THR A 584 16.15 -11.81 16.60
CA THR A 584 17.45 -12.49 16.59
C THR A 584 17.26 -13.92 17.09
N PRO A 585 17.87 -14.94 16.47
CA PRO A 585 17.74 -16.32 16.94
C PRO A 585 18.01 -16.44 18.44
N GLY A 586 17.10 -17.11 19.17
CA GLY A 586 17.15 -17.26 20.63
C GLY A 586 16.59 -16.09 21.45
N GLN A 587 16.13 -15.00 20.83
CA GLN A 587 15.42 -13.92 21.53
C GLN A 587 13.92 -14.19 21.65
N LEU A 588 13.34 -13.66 22.74
CA LEU A 588 11.91 -13.65 23.02
C LEU A 588 11.53 -12.30 23.64
N SER A 589 10.32 -11.82 23.41
CA SER A 589 9.83 -10.58 24.00
C SER A 589 8.56 -10.78 24.82
N THR A 590 8.10 -9.74 25.54
CA THR A 590 6.85 -9.80 26.31
C THR A 590 5.88 -8.68 25.90
N LEU A 591 4.61 -8.99 25.66
CA LEU A 591 3.60 -7.99 25.26
C LEU A 591 3.14 -7.10 26.43
N ASN A 592 3.29 -7.56 27.67
CA ASN A 592 2.91 -6.84 28.88
C ASN A 592 4.11 -6.20 29.61
N GLY A 593 5.29 -6.18 28.99
CA GLY A 593 6.50 -5.60 29.55
C GLY A 593 7.35 -4.93 28.48
N THR A 594 8.51 -4.40 28.87
CA THR A 594 9.41 -3.68 27.96
C THR A 594 10.68 -4.46 27.61
N ALA A 595 11.01 -5.53 28.33
CA ALA A 595 12.22 -6.32 28.11
C ALA A 595 12.11 -7.27 26.90
N ALA A 596 13.26 -7.65 26.33
CA ALA A 596 13.38 -8.49 25.12
C ALA A 596 14.23 -9.77 25.33
N ALA A 597 14.24 -10.35 26.55
CA ALA A 597 14.93 -11.60 26.83
C ALA A 597 14.13 -12.52 27.77
N ASP A 598 13.75 -13.70 27.28
CA ASP A 598 13.11 -14.81 28.03
C ASP A 598 13.38 -16.13 27.25
N GLY A 599 13.43 -17.27 27.94
CA GLY A 599 13.80 -18.58 27.37
C GLY A 599 12.66 -19.61 27.31
N THR A 600 11.41 -19.18 27.48
CA THR A 600 10.26 -20.09 27.65
C THR A 600 9.83 -20.76 26.34
N ILE A 601 10.12 -20.16 25.19
CA ILE A 601 9.84 -20.72 23.86
C ILE A 601 11.17 -20.99 23.17
N THR A 602 11.49 -22.24 22.86
CA THR A 602 12.87 -22.64 22.46
C THR A 602 12.99 -23.30 21.09
N ALA A 603 11.94 -23.94 20.57
CA ALA A 603 11.95 -24.57 19.26
C ALA A 603 10.67 -24.24 18.50
N ILE A 604 10.80 -23.81 17.25
CA ILE A 604 9.68 -23.47 16.36
C ILE A 604 9.80 -24.30 15.10
N GLY A 605 8.70 -24.96 14.73
CA GLY A 605 8.58 -25.74 13.51
C GLY A 605 7.32 -25.36 12.73
N VAL A 606 7.10 -26.09 11.64
CA VAL A 606 5.99 -25.87 10.70
C VAL A 606 4.61 -26.14 11.33
N ASN A 607 4.55 -27.10 12.26
CA ASN A 607 3.31 -27.57 12.91
C ASN A 607 3.40 -27.59 14.43
N SER A 608 4.50 -27.13 15.01
CA SER A 608 4.72 -27.23 16.45
C SER A 608 5.65 -26.15 16.99
N PHE A 609 5.54 -25.87 18.28
CA PHE A 609 6.57 -25.17 19.04
C PHE A 609 6.84 -25.88 20.37
N GLN A 610 7.91 -25.50 21.07
CA GLN A 610 8.25 -26.06 22.38
C GLN A 610 8.20 -25.02 23.50
N ILE A 611 7.57 -25.42 24.61
CA ILE A 611 7.73 -24.77 25.91
C ILE A 611 8.96 -25.38 26.59
N ALA A 612 9.90 -24.55 27.01
CA ALA A 612 11.17 -24.97 27.58
C ALA A 612 10.99 -25.78 28.87
N ALA A 613 11.88 -26.75 29.10
CA ALA A 613 11.90 -27.54 30.35
C ALA A 613 12.07 -26.67 31.61
N SER A 614 12.70 -25.51 31.48
CA SER A 614 12.89 -24.55 32.58
C SER A 614 11.65 -23.70 32.88
N ALA A 615 10.60 -23.78 32.06
CA ALA A 615 9.38 -23.02 32.30
C ALA A 615 8.64 -23.53 33.55
N PRO A 616 7.95 -22.66 34.30
CA PRO A 616 7.17 -23.09 35.47
C PRO A 616 6.02 -24.02 35.09
N SER A 617 5.77 -25.05 35.90
CA SER A 617 4.61 -25.93 35.77
C SER A 617 3.31 -25.13 35.79
N GLY A 618 2.37 -25.48 34.92
CA GLY A 618 1.07 -24.82 34.86
C GLY A 618 0.33 -25.08 33.54
N THR A 619 -0.89 -24.57 33.47
CA THR A 619 -1.66 -24.53 32.23
C THR A 619 -1.33 -23.25 31.46
N TYR A 620 -0.91 -23.41 30.21
CA TYR A 620 -0.58 -22.33 29.30
C TYR A 620 -1.63 -22.18 28.22
N ARG A 621 -2.06 -20.94 27.95
CA ARG A 621 -2.79 -20.55 26.74
C ARG A 621 -1.77 -20.13 25.70
N TRP A 622 -1.91 -20.63 24.48
CA TRP A 622 -1.08 -20.25 23.35
C TRP A 622 -1.91 -19.74 22.18
N LEU A 623 -1.34 -18.84 21.39
CA LEU A 623 -1.86 -18.32 20.13
C LEU A 623 -0.71 -18.35 19.11
N VAL A 624 -0.89 -19.09 18.02
CA VAL A 624 0.03 -19.08 16.89
C VAL A 624 -0.62 -18.31 15.75
N VAL A 625 0.11 -17.35 15.19
CA VAL A 625 -0.27 -16.57 14.01
C VAL A 625 0.78 -16.82 12.93
N ALA A 626 0.38 -17.37 11.80
CA ALA A 626 1.24 -17.76 10.70
C ALA A 626 1.00 -16.89 9.46
N GLU A 627 2.07 -16.66 8.69
CA GLU A 627 1.94 -16.00 7.40
C GLU A 627 0.99 -16.78 6.49
N GLY A 628 0.00 -16.07 5.98
CA GLY A 628 -0.95 -16.54 4.99
C GLY A 628 -0.91 -15.61 3.80
N ALA A 629 -0.83 -16.17 2.59
CA ALA A 629 -0.72 -15.39 1.37
C ALA A 629 -1.83 -14.33 1.33
N GLY A 630 -1.45 -13.06 1.18
CA GLY A 630 -2.41 -11.96 1.05
C GLY A 630 -3.28 -11.65 2.28
N HIS A 631 -3.01 -12.18 3.47
CA HIS A 631 -3.77 -11.82 4.68
C HIS A 631 -2.93 -11.46 5.90
N ILE A 632 -1.97 -12.33 6.26
CA ILE A 632 -1.10 -12.14 7.43
C ILE A 632 0.34 -12.05 6.93
N CYS A 633 1.01 -10.95 7.28
CA CYS A 633 2.44 -10.76 7.04
C CYS A 633 3.17 -10.63 8.39
N LEU A 634 4.27 -11.36 8.54
CA LEU A 634 5.18 -11.25 9.67
C LEU A 634 6.42 -10.49 9.18
N THR A 635 6.54 -9.26 9.63
CA THR A 635 7.47 -8.28 9.04
C THR A 635 8.41 -7.72 10.09
N SER A 636 9.44 -7.04 9.62
CA SER A 636 10.38 -6.31 10.45
C SER A 636 10.97 -5.14 9.68
N HIS A 637 11.43 -4.12 10.40
CA HIS A 637 12.18 -3.01 9.83
C HIS A 637 13.26 -2.52 10.80
N LEU A 638 14.20 -1.76 10.23
CA LEU A 638 15.14 -0.94 11.01
C LEU A 638 14.60 0.49 11.09
N GLY A 639 14.53 1.02 12.31
CA GLY A 639 14.15 2.42 12.52
C GLY A 639 15.22 3.35 11.96
N THR A 640 14.78 4.43 11.30
CA THR A 640 15.67 5.42 10.69
C THR A 640 15.97 6.57 11.65
N GLY A 641 15.08 6.86 12.60
CA GLY A 641 15.15 8.05 13.45
C GLY A 641 14.66 9.32 12.77
N THR A 642 14.26 9.26 11.50
CA THR A 642 13.85 10.40 10.68
C THR A 642 12.35 10.33 10.39
N ALA A 643 11.67 11.47 10.42
CA ALA A 643 10.24 11.58 10.13
C ALA A 643 9.94 11.55 8.62
N ASP A 644 8.66 11.44 8.30
CA ASP A 644 8.09 11.63 6.96
C ASP A 644 8.82 10.86 5.84
N ALA A 645 9.32 11.54 4.80
CA ALA A 645 10.00 10.91 3.67
C ALA A 645 11.17 10.01 4.12
N GLY A 646 11.88 10.38 5.20
CA GLY A 646 12.95 9.59 5.80
C GLY A 646 12.51 8.51 6.78
N GLY A 647 11.22 8.35 7.06
CA GLY A 647 10.71 7.29 7.93
C GLY A 647 10.89 5.89 7.35
N ALA A 648 11.00 4.88 8.20
CA ALA A 648 11.09 3.49 7.72
C ALA A 648 9.84 3.09 6.92
N PHE A 649 10.04 2.25 5.90
CA PHE A 649 8.96 1.60 5.15
C PHE A 649 9.01 0.10 5.42
N GLU A 650 7.97 -0.43 6.06
CA GLU A 650 7.85 -1.84 6.38
C GLU A 650 6.99 -2.52 5.30
N ALA A 651 7.66 -3.10 4.29
CA ALA A 651 7.01 -3.72 3.14
C ALA A 651 6.26 -5.01 3.52
N SER A 652 5.08 -5.22 2.91
CA SER A 652 4.26 -6.42 3.08
C SER A 652 3.44 -6.73 1.82
N THR A 653 2.81 -7.90 1.78
CA THR A 653 1.93 -8.30 0.66
C THR A 653 0.46 -7.95 0.91
N VAL A 654 0.19 -7.07 1.88
CA VAL A 654 -1.15 -6.62 2.25
C VAL A 654 -1.20 -5.09 2.36
N ARG A 655 -2.39 -4.51 2.23
CA ARG A 655 -2.69 -3.21 2.84
C ARG A 655 -3.14 -3.48 4.28
N PRO A 656 -2.36 -3.10 5.31
CA PRO A 656 -2.66 -3.47 6.69
C PRO A 656 -3.96 -2.81 7.20
N ASP A 657 -4.79 -3.61 7.84
CA ASP A 657 -5.98 -3.18 8.60
C ASP A 657 -5.74 -3.20 10.11
N LEU A 658 -4.81 -4.05 10.55
CA LEU A 658 -4.32 -4.16 11.92
C LEU A 658 -2.81 -4.38 11.89
N VAL A 659 -2.08 -3.59 12.65
CA VAL A 659 -0.62 -3.73 12.86
C VAL A 659 -0.38 -3.84 14.35
N ILE A 660 0.27 -4.93 14.76
CA ILE A 660 0.80 -5.11 16.11
C ILE A 660 2.31 -5.14 16.00
N SER A 661 2.99 -4.09 16.46
CA SER A 661 4.44 -3.92 16.29
C SER A 661 5.17 -3.79 17.62
N ARG A 662 6.44 -4.18 17.67
CA ARG A 662 7.29 -4.01 18.86
C ARG A 662 8.76 -3.85 18.53
N ARG A 663 9.43 -3.01 19.32
CA ARG A 663 10.90 -2.90 19.35
C ARG A 663 11.52 -4.13 20.02
N VAL A 664 12.49 -4.76 19.36
CA VAL A 664 13.11 -6.00 19.84
C VAL A 664 14.62 -5.90 20.06
N SER A 665 15.29 -4.91 19.48
CA SER A 665 16.74 -4.70 19.71
C SER A 665 17.04 -4.06 21.06
N THR A 666 16.09 -3.31 21.62
CA THR A 666 16.19 -2.62 22.92
C THR A 666 14.81 -2.57 23.56
N ALA A 667 14.73 -2.24 24.85
CA ALA A 667 13.46 -2.20 25.57
C ALA A 667 12.48 -1.23 24.93
N GLY A 668 11.21 -1.57 24.70
CA GLY A 668 10.25 -0.66 24.08
C GLY A 668 8.81 -1.18 24.14
N ASP A 669 7.84 -0.28 23.98
CA ASP A 669 6.44 -0.61 24.15
C ASP A 669 5.85 -1.28 22.89
N PRO A 670 5.00 -2.32 23.04
CA PRO A 670 4.27 -2.90 21.94
C PRO A 670 3.04 -2.05 21.58
N MET A 671 2.77 -1.93 20.30
CA MET A 671 1.80 -0.97 19.78
C MET A 671 0.80 -1.61 18.85
N VAL A 672 -0.40 -1.05 18.86
CA VAL A 672 -1.50 -1.46 18.00
C VAL A 672 -1.98 -0.26 17.20
N VAL A 673 -1.96 -0.40 15.87
CA VAL A 673 -2.54 0.54 14.91
C VAL A 673 -3.60 -0.20 14.11
N ALA A 674 -4.77 0.38 13.95
CA ALA A 674 -5.88 -0.29 13.27
C ALA A 674 -6.74 0.68 12.46
N THR A 675 -7.35 0.20 11.38
CA THR A 675 -8.24 0.98 10.51
C THR A 675 -9.59 1.29 11.16
N ALA A 676 -10.05 0.49 12.13
CA ALA A 676 -11.21 0.86 12.93
C ALA A 676 -10.95 2.02 13.91
N LEU A 677 -9.68 2.31 14.23
CA LEU A 677 -9.27 3.46 15.04
C LEU A 677 -9.02 4.70 14.16
N ASN A 678 -8.43 4.46 13.00
CA ASN A 678 -7.97 5.48 12.05
C ASN A 678 -8.66 5.23 10.72
N GLN A 679 -9.56 6.12 10.29
CA GLN A 679 -10.24 5.96 9.00
C GLN A 679 -9.38 6.48 7.85
N THR A 680 -8.51 7.47 8.11
CA THR A 680 -7.63 8.12 7.12
C THR A 680 -6.15 7.96 7.47
N ASN A 681 -5.29 8.22 6.48
CA ASN A 681 -3.86 8.42 6.68
C ASN A 681 -3.58 9.92 6.96
N PRO A 682 -2.60 10.27 7.82
CA PRO A 682 -1.87 9.37 8.72
C PRO A 682 -2.76 8.77 9.79
N ALA A 683 -2.46 7.53 10.17
CA ALA A 683 -2.96 6.95 11.40
C ALA A 683 -2.37 7.72 12.59
N THR A 684 -3.23 8.48 13.26
CA THR A 684 -2.85 9.36 14.38
C THR A 684 -3.28 8.79 15.73
N ARG A 685 -4.04 7.70 15.78
CA ARG A 685 -4.51 7.08 17.02
C ARG A 685 -3.86 5.72 17.20
N ILE A 686 -3.17 5.55 18.32
CA ILE A 686 -2.45 4.32 18.68
C ILE A 686 -2.92 3.80 20.04
N LEU A 687 -2.75 2.50 20.23
CA LEU A 687 -2.92 1.85 21.53
C LEU A 687 -1.62 1.17 21.94
N ILE A 688 -1.34 1.14 23.25
CA ILE A 688 -0.12 0.59 23.83
C ILE A 688 -0.46 -0.68 24.61
N ALA A 689 0.00 -1.83 24.16
CA ALA A 689 -0.46 -3.14 24.62
C ALA A 689 0.01 -3.52 26.03
N ASN A 690 1.07 -2.90 26.55
CA ASN A 690 1.55 -3.05 27.94
C ASN A 690 1.04 -1.94 28.88
N SER A 691 0.07 -1.12 28.45
CA SER A 691 -0.44 0.02 29.23
C SER A 691 -1.94 -0.02 29.44
N GLN A 692 -2.40 0.52 30.57
CA GLN A 692 -3.81 0.76 30.84
C GLN A 692 -4.32 2.03 30.15
N ILE A 693 -3.43 2.95 29.76
CA ILE A 693 -3.79 4.25 29.17
C ILE A 693 -4.72 4.04 27.97
N GLY A 694 -5.62 4.99 27.75
CA GLY A 694 -6.49 5.02 26.57
C GLY A 694 -5.70 5.20 25.26
N GLU A 695 -6.38 5.61 24.21
CA GLU A 695 -5.72 5.95 22.96
C GLU A 695 -4.79 7.15 23.14
N THR A 696 -3.63 7.09 22.50
CA THR A 696 -2.68 8.20 22.44
C THR A 696 -2.73 8.78 21.03
N ALA A 697 -2.72 10.12 20.93
CA ALA A 697 -2.71 10.83 19.66
C ALA A 697 -1.26 11.08 19.21
N TYR A 698 -0.87 10.47 18.10
CA TYR A 698 0.48 10.49 17.57
C TYR A 698 0.51 10.08 16.10
N ALA A 699 1.19 10.83 15.22
CA ALA A 699 1.33 10.49 13.79
C ALA A 699 2.23 9.25 13.61
N ALA A 700 1.65 8.07 13.76
CA ALA A 700 2.39 6.83 13.87
C ALA A 700 2.83 6.30 12.50
N ALA A 701 1.89 6.23 11.55
CA ALA A 701 2.15 5.62 10.26
C ALA A 701 1.08 5.95 9.21
N ASP A 702 1.41 5.78 7.94
CA ASP A 702 0.42 5.51 6.89
C ASP A 702 0.30 4.00 6.68
N LEU A 703 -0.94 3.50 6.65
CA LEU A 703 -1.23 2.12 6.24
C LEU A 703 -1.58 2.18 4.75
N VAL A 704 -0.66 1.71 3.91
CA VAL A 704 -0.70 1.86 2.44
C VAL A 704 -0.71 0.49 1.76
N VAL A 705 -1.06 0.46 0.47
CA VAL A 705 -0.92 -0.74 -0.35
C VAL A 705 0.55 -1.17 -0.35
N GLY A 706 0.81 -2.38 0.13
CA GLY A 706 2.14 -2.96 0.16
C GLY A 706 2.93 -2.68 1.44
N GLY A 707 2.33 -2.10 2.49
CA GLY A 707 2.98 -2.04 3.79
C GLY A 707 2.59 -0.86 4.69
N VAL A 708 3.55 -0.49 5.53
CA VAL A 708 3.42 0.58 6.52
C VAL A 708 4.53 1.60 6.33
N LYS A 709 4.19 2.87 6.11
CA LYS A 709 5.16 3.97 6.14
C LYS A 709 5.14 4.62 7.50
N LEU A 710 6.22 4.52 8.26
CA LEU A 710 6.33 5.21 9.55
C LEU A 710 6.56 6.70 9.35
N ARG A 711 5.93 7.53 10.18
CA ARG A 711 5.99 8.99 10.07
C ARG A 711 6.70 9.70 11.22
N GLY A 712 6.80 9.08 12.41
CA GLY A 712 7.48 9.70 13.57
C GLY A 712 9.02 9.75 13.48
N GLY A 713 9.66 10.76 14.08
CA GLY A 713 11.13 10.92 14.14
C GLY A 713 11.69 11.38 15.51
N GLY A 714 13.01 11.32 15.72
CA GLY A 714 13.73 11.96 16.86
C GLY A 714 13.28 11.58 18.28
N SER A 715 12.27 12.25 18.81
CA SER A 715 11.58 11.98 20.10
C SER A 715 10.69 10.73 20.07
N ASP A 716 10.50 10.18 18.86
CA ASP A 716 9.41 9.30 18.53
C ASP A 716 9.77 7.81 18.67
N ALA A 717 10.22 7.46 19.88
CA ALA A 717 10.96 6.24 20.15
C ALA A 717 10.17 4.92 19.98
N TYR A 718 8.87 4.98 19.74
CA TYR A 718 8.02 3.79 19.80
C TYR A 718 8.06 2.89 18.56
N HIS A 719 8.37 3.42 17.37
CA HIS A 719 8.37 2.63 16.12
C HIS A 719 9.56 2.90 15.20
N ASN A 720 10.28 4.01 15.40
CA ASN A 720 11.25 4.48 14.42
C ASN A 720 12.54 5.03 15.07
N THR A 721 12.99 4.45 16.19
CA THR A 721 14.30 4.82 16.76
C THR A 721 15.42 4.41 15.83
N SER A 722 16.37 5.32 15.56
CA SER A 722 17.49 5.06 14.66
C SER A 722 18.28 3.81 15.05
N GLY A 723 18.45 2.90 14.08
CA GLY A 723 19.16 1.63 14.25
C GLY A 723 18.44 0.56 15.09
N ALA A 724 17.28 0.88 15.68
CA ALA A 724 16.52 -0.11 16.44
C ALA A 724 15.76 -1.05 15.49
N LYS A 725 15.69 -2.34 15.86
CA LYS A 725 14.94 -3.35 15.12
C LYS A 725 13.53 -3.49 15.70
N TYR A 726 12.56 -3.55 14.81
CA TYR A 726 11.16 -3.78 15.13
C TYR A 726 10.66 -5.03 14.41
N VAL A 727 9.67 -5.68 15.00
CA VAL A 727 8.92 -6.78 14.36
C VAL A 727 7.43 -6.49 14.45
N SER A 728 6.66 -6.95 13.46
CA SER A 728 5.24 -6.66 13.35
C SER A 728 4.44 -7.86 12.87
N ILE A 729 3.23 -8.02 13.42
CA ILE A 729 2.15 -8.80 12.81
C ILE A 729 1.24 -7.81 12.08
N GLN A 730 1.18 -7.91 10.75
CA GLN A 730 0.27 -7.13 9.92
C GLN A 730 -0.84 -8.03 9.39
N ILE A 731 -2.10 -7.65 9.61
CA ILE A 731 -3.28 -8.36 9.12
C ILE A 731 -4.08 -7.40 8.27
N GLY A 732 -4.47 -7.78 7.06
CA GLY A 732 -5.18 -6.87 6.17
C GLY A 732 -5.67 -7.48 4.87
N ARG A 733 -5.80 -6.60 3.88
CA ARG A 733 -6.32 -6.94 2.56
C ARG A 733 -5.18 -7.31 1.63
N PRO A 734 -5.33 -8.35 0.78
CA PRO A 734 -4.32 -8.66 -0.23
C PRO A 734 -4.12 -7.47 -1.17
N ILE A 735 -2.86 -7.18 -1.53
CA ILE A 735 -2.58 -6.17 -2.57
C ILE A 735 -3.01 -6.63 -3.97
N GLY A 736 -3.30 -7.91 -4.11
CA GLY A 736 -3.92 -8.58 -5.24
C GLY A 736 -3.49 -10.04 -5.26
N GLY A 737 -3.65 -10.69 -6.40
CA GLY A 737 -3.28 -12.08 -6.62
C GLY A 737 -4.25 -12.73 -7.60
N VAL A 738 -3.99 -13.99 -7.94
CA VAL A 738 -4.92 -14.74 -8.79
C VAL A 738 -6.33 -14.70 -8.16
N CYS A 739 -7.33 -14.33 -8.95
CA CYS A 739 -8.73 -14.23 -8.52
C CYS A 739 -9.06 -13.18 -7.44
N VAL A 740 -8.19 -12.20 -7.18
CA VAL A 740 -8.44 -11.12 -6.22
C VAL A 740 -8.12 -9.77 -6.82
N ALA A 741 -9.10 -8.86 -6.80
CA ALA A 741 -8.91 -7.49 -7.26
C ALA A 741 -7.84 -6.78 -6.42
N PRO A 742 -6.98 -5.94 -7.02
CA PRO A 742 -6.04 -5.13 -6.26
C PRO A 742 -6.77 -4.25 -5.24
N THR A 743 -6.25 -4.19 -4.01
CA THR A 743 -6.84 -3.30 -3.01
C THR A 743 -6.62 -1.84 -3.40
N THR A 744 -7.62 -1.00 -3.13
CA THR A 744 -7.51 0.44 -3.38
C THR A 744 -6.64 1.14 -2.34
N ALA A 745 -6.10 2.29 -2.73
CA ALA A 745 -5.40 3.22 -1.86
C ALA A 745 -6.30 3.73 -0.71
N ARG A 746 -5.67 4.18 0.38
CA ARG A 746 -6.35 4.66 1.59
C ARG A 746 -6.00 6.09 1.99
#